data_AF-A0ABD1HKZ0-F1
#
_entry.id   AF-A0ABD1HKZ0-F1
#
_cell.length_a   1.000
_cell.length_b   1.000
_cell.length_c   1.000
_cell.angle_alpha   90.00
_cell.angle_beta   90.00
_cell.angle_gamma   90.00
#
_symmetry.space_group_name_H-M   'P 1'
#
loop_
_entity.id
_entity.type
_entity.pdbx_description
1 polymer ?
#
loop_
_entity_poly.entity_id
_entity_poly.type
_entity_poly.pdbx_seq_one_letter_code
_entity_poly.pdbx_strand_id
1 'polypeptide(L)'
;MEMRAIQEIGIGEDLTPPLRPLAAVLHDSALSSHCSACFSILPRQPLSPFVDNSRYVSTDAPTPLYCSLSCSAADSALHSSSAEHYLLSLVSTSPHSLWDSSSSDLRLSLRLAHVFQNLPQECTFSPQLSFLGVKNESLCQDGCWERIAGLMTNRENIVFGGIKKTQIEDYDYDECFKRIREGAEMMAKARGKDVNLEGFALEEMVLCLVMTNAVEVQEMKGSCLGIAVYDAAFSWINHSCSPNSCYRFLVGPANNERLPLRIAPAASKEGSCGGRNGDGLTMGGGLRYHVSDRNSYGPAVVVRSVKSVCKGEEVTIAYTDLLQPKEMRQAELLFKYRFSCCCKRCGAVPTSYTDNALQARPTDNPVSSDDEIEMVKQNSVFEDAITDYLSFGDPKLCCQKLEVFLCDGDYSYKSLEPKETKLPQKVKLHLFHHLSLQAYTTLASAYKVQASDLLAFSCQLEALNIDKTSSAYSLLLAGVVNHLYLSEPAIVTAAANFWINAGESLLYLARRSLKDDAEPLHLELSSLPTLKCDDCCPVECLEANRVRPDHKMQLEEMKSQLCNCIANIASKIWSFLSSESNFLKFIQNPVDLRWLESRADSDVSDTDSRLQVEISSYQVKVNVIFLSIHCLRYGALLLSICYGLSVETNYHRALDVIMRA
;
A
#
# COMPACT_ATOMS: atom_id res chain seq x y z
N MET A 1 -7.95 -21.71 -7.58
CA MET A 1 -6.49 -21.61 -7.50
C MET A 1 -6.18 -21.42 -6.04
N GLU A 2 -5.28 -22.21 -5.47
CA GLU A 2 -4.96 -22.08 -4.05
C GLU A 2 -3.50 -22.48 -3.87
N MET A 3 -2.71 -21.61 -3.24
CA MET A 3 -1.33 -21.89 -2.86
C MET A 3 -1.29 -22.29 -1.40
N ARG A 4 -0.64 -23.42 -1.08
CA ARG A 4 -0.50 -23.94 0.28
C ARG A 4 0.97 -24.04 0.66
N ALA A 5 1.26 -23.85 1.95
CA ALA A 5 2.60 -24.02 2.47
C ALA A 5 3.02 -25.50 2.43
N ILE A 6 4.22 -25.82 1.95
CA ILE A 6 4.72 -27.21 1.87
C ILE A 6 5.41 -27.67 3.16
N GLN A 7 5.67 -26.72 4.06
CA GLN A 7 6.35 -26.89 5.35
C GLN A 7 5.82 -25.87 6.36
N GLU A 8 6.21 -25.99 7.62
CA GLU A 8 6.00 -24.92 8.60
C GLU A 8 6.88 -23.71 8.27
N ILE A 9 6.32 -22.52 8.47
CA ILE A 9 6.98 -21.24 8.17
C ILE A 9 6.78 -20.31 9.36
N GLY A 10 7.89 -19.84 9.94
CA GLY A 10 7.89 -18.87 11.03
C GLY A 10 7.40 -17.49 10.57
N ILE A 11 7.21 -16.56 11.51
CA ILE A 11 6.89 -15.16 11.20
C ILE A 11 8.12 -14.50 10.58
N GLY A 12 7.92 -13.70 9.53
CA GLY A 12 9.00 -12.95 8.89
C GLY A 12 9.96 -13.85 8.14
N GLU A 13 9.50 -14.90 7.48
CA GLU A 13 10.29 -15.77 6.61
C GLU A 13 9.82 -15.67 5.16
N ASP A 14 10.74 -15.75 4.19
CA ASP A 14 10.38 -15.72 2.76
C ASP A 14 9.76 -17.07 2.33
N LEU A 15 8.60 -16.98 1.67
CA LEU A 15 7.85 -18.12 1.13
C LEU A 15 8.26 -18.44 -0.31
N THR A 16 8.73 -17.43 -1.05
CA THR A 16 9.13 -17.56 -2.44
C THR A 16 10.55 -17.04 -2.63
N PRO A 17 11.31 -17.55 -3.64
CA PRO A 17 12.41 -16.77 -4.18
C PRO A 17 11.90 -15.46 -4.80
N PRO A 18 12.80 -14.54 -5.19
CA PRO A 18 12.44 -13.42 -6.06
C PRO A 18 11.82 -13.93 -7.37
N LEU A 19 10.50 -13.81 -7.50
CA LEU A 19 9.74 -14.19 -8.68
C LEU A 19 9.78 -13.03 -9.68
N ARG A 20 10.16 -13.31 -10.93
CA ARG A 20 10.19 -12.31 -12.01
C ARG A 20 8.81 -12.22 -12.68
N PRO A 21 8.43 -11.02 -13.17
CA PRO A 21 7.15 -10.82 -13.81
C PRO A 21 7.14 -11.46 -15.20
N LEU A 22 5.95 -11.89 -15.66
CA LEU A 22 5.72 -12.25 -17.06
C LEU A 22 5.93 -11.02 -17.95
N ALA A 23 5.39 -9.88 -17.51
CA ALA A 23 5.64 -8.57 -18.07
C ALA A 23 5.42 -7.50 -16.99
N ALA A 24 6.07 -6.36 -17.15
CA ALA A 24 5.90 -5.18 -16.31
C ALA A 24 6.04 -3.91 -17.15
N VAL A 25 5.43 -2.83 -16.69
CA VAL A 25 5.54 -1.49 -17.29
C VAL A 25 5.57 -0.42 -16.20
N LEU A 26 6.33 0.66 -16.43
CA LEU A 26 6.24 1.87 -15.61
C LEU A 26 4.93 2.60 -15.90
N HIS A 27 4.44 3.37 -14.92
CA HIS A 27 3.44 4.40 -15.18
C HIS A 27 4.00 5.51 -16.06
N ASP A 28 3.09 6.22 -16.75
CA ASP A 28 3.46 7.31 -17.67
C ASP A 28 4.27 8.41 -16.95
N SER A 29 3.91 8.71 -15.69
CA SER A 29 4.61 9.66 -14.82
C SER A 29 6.03 9.21 -14.41
N ALA A 30 6.31 7.92 -14.44
CA ALA A 30 7.59 7.34 -14.04
C ALA A 30 8.56 7.10 -15.21
N LEU A 31 8.08 7.15 -16.47
CA LEU A 31 8.89 6.85 -17.67
C LEU A 31 10.14 7.74 -17.81
N SER A 32 10.06 9.01 -17.39
CA SER A 32 11.15 9.98 -17.49
C SER A 32 12.15 9.92 -16.32
N SER A 33 11.80 9.23 -15.23
CA SER A 33 12.58 9.21 -13.99
C SER A 33 13.14 7.83 -13.64
N HIS A 34 12.53 6.76 -14.15
CA HIS A 34 12.88 5.38 -13.83
C HIS A 34 13.19 4.55 -15.09
N CYS A 35 14.05 3.56 -14.93
CA CYS A 35 14.41 2.64 -15.99
C CYS A 35 13.25 1.69 -16.31
N SER A 36 12.80 1.65 -17.57
CA SER A 36 11.68 0.81 -18.00
C SER A 36 11.92 -0.69 -17.87
N ALA A 37 13.19 -1.12 -17.82
CA ALA A 37 13.55 -2.53 -17.65
C ALA A 37 13.67 -2.97 -16.18
N CYS A 38 14.36 -2.19 -15.33
CA CYS A 38 14.68 -2.61 -13.95
C CYS A 38 14.01 -1.78 -12.86
N PHE A 39 13.29 -0.72 -13.23
CA PHE A 39 12.55 0.21 -12.37
C PHE A 39 13.44 1.03 -11.43
N SER A 40 14.77 0.97 -11.54
CA SER A 40 15.68 1.85 -10.79
C SER A 40 15.65 3.27 -11.34
N ILE A 41 15.96 4.25 -10.48
CA ILE A 41 16.12 5.66 -10.88
C ILE A 41 17.12 5.78 -12.04
N LEU A 42 16.79 6.60 -13.04
CA LEU A 42 17.63 6.82 -14.20
C LEU A 42 18.91 7.60 -13.83
N PRO A 43 20.05 7.29 -14.47
CA PRO A 43 21.23 8.14 -14.39
C PRO A 43 20.99 9.46 -15.12
N ARG A 44 21.89 10.44 -14.91
CA ARG A 44 21.83 11.75 -15.60
C ARG A 44 21.81 11.64 -17.13
N GLN A 45 22.38 10.57 -17.69
CA GLN A 45 22.40 10.27 -19.11
C GLN A 45 21.78 8.89 -19.34
N PRO A 46 20.45 8.79 -19.49
CA PRO A 46 19.77 7.55 -19.78
C PRO A 46 20.00 7.11 -21.24
N LEU A 47 19.82 5.83 -21.50
CA LEU A 47 19.90 5.23 -22.83
C LEU A 47 18.50 5.06 -23.43
N SER A 48 18.39 5.28 -24.73
CA SER A 48 17.15 5.02 -25.50
C SER A 48 17.05 3.55 -25.92
N PRO A 49 15.87 3.10 -26.40
CA PRO A 49 15.72 1.77 -26.98
C PRO A 49 16.59 1.59 -28.22
N PHE A 50 16.99 0.34 -28.50
CA PHE A 50 17.55 0.00 -29.80
C PHE A 50 16.47 0.19 -30.87
N VAL A 51 16.62 1.22 -31.70
CA VAL A 51 15.69 1.51 -32.79
C VAL A 51 15.97 0.55 -33.93
N ASP A 52 14.99 -0.30 -34.27
CA ASP A 52 15.01 -1.00 -35.54
C ASP A 52 14.53 -0.02 -36.62
N ASN A 53 15.38 0.24 -37.63
CA ASN A 53 15.34 1.37 -38.56
C ASN A 53 14.09 1.46 -39.49
N SER A 54 12.97 0.81 -39.17
CA SER A 54 11.94 0.53 -40.16
C SER A 54 10.78 1.52 -40.24
N ARG A 55 10.43 2.32 -39.22
CA ARG A 55 9.32 3.31 -39.33
C ARG A 55 9.51 4.52 -38.40
N TYR A 56 9.33 5.73 -38.96
CA TYR A 56 9.40 7.02 -38.27
C TYR A 56 8.39 7.06 -37.09
N VAL A 57 8.89 7.23 -35.87
CA VAL A 57 8.09 7.52 -34.68
C VAL A 57 8.20 9.03 -34.40
N SER A 58 7.09 9.67 -34.02
CA SER A 58 7.07 11.09 -33.64
C SER A 58 8.01 11.35 -32.45
N THR A 59 8.76 12.44 -32.48
CA THR A 59 9.74 12.81 -31.44
C THR A 59 9.12 13.19 -30.09
N ASP A 60 7.79 13.40 -30.05
CA ASP A 60 7.09 13.96 -28.90
C ASP A 60 6.35 12.89 -28.07
N ALA A 61 6.42 11.61 -28.45
CA ALA A 61 5.77 10.53 -27.70
C ALA A 61 6.61 10.08 -26.49
N PRO A 62 5.98 9.76 -25.34
CA PRO A 62 6.69 9.16 -24.21
C PRO A 62 7.45 7.91 -24.69
N THR A 63 8.75 7.83 -24.42
CA THR A 63 9.59 6.72 -24.88
C THR A 63 10.28 6.07 -23.68
N PRO A 64 10.36 4.72 -23.61
CA PRO A 64 11.10 4.03 -22.56
C PRO A 64 12.57 4.45 -22.49
N LEU A 65 13.09 4.54 -21.27
CA LEU A 65 14.47 4.91 -20.98
C LEU A 65 15.15 3.84 -20.13
N TYR A 66 16.47 3.68 -20.30
CA TYR A 66 17.25 2.64 -19.65
C TYR A 66 18.45 3.18 -18.90
N CYS A 67 18.76 2.58 -17.75
CA CYS A 67 19.92 2.96 -16.93
C CYS A 67 21.25 2.36 -17.43
N SER A 68 21.19 1.32 -18.27
CA SER A 68 22.37 0.58 -18.75
C SER A 68 22.11 -0.13 -20.08
N LEU A 69 23.19 -0.47 -20.79
CA LEU A 69 23.11 -1.26 -22.03
C LEU A 69 22.46 -2.63 -21.78
N SER A 70 22.72 -3.25 -20.62
CA SER A 70 22.09 -4.51 -20.23
C SER A 70 20.57 -4.37 -20.08
N CYS A 71 20.10 -3.28 -19.46
CA CYS A 71 18.67 -2.99 -19.35
C CYS A 71 18.04 -2.72 -20.72
N SER A 72 18.70 -1.94 -21.58
CA SER A 72 18.22 -1.67 -22.94
C SER A 72 18.16 -2.95 -23.77
N ALA A 73 19.19 -3.80 -23.72
CA ALA A 73 19.23 -5.08 -24.44
C ALA A 73 18.16 -6.07 -23.95
N ALA A 74 17.82 -6.03 -22.65
CA ALA A 74 16.82 -6.92 -22.06
C ALA A 74 15.38 -6.56 -22.45
N ASP A 75 15.02 -5.26 -22.49
CA ASP A 75 13.62 -4.84 -22.68
C ASP A 75 13.29 -4.28 -24.08
N SER A 76 14.26 -3.71 -24.81
CA SER A 76 13.99 -3.02 -26.09
C SER A 76 13.27 -3.92 -27.10
N ALA A 77 13.63 -5.20 -27.17
CA ALA A 77 13.00 -6.14 -28.10
C ALA A 77 11.52 -6.36 -27.77
N LEU A 78 11.16 -6.52 -26.49
CA LEU A 78 9.77 -6.67 -26.07
C LEU A 78 8.98 -5.37 -26.29
N HIS A 79 9.57 -4.23 -25.97
CA HIS A 79 8.95 -2.93 -26.20
C HIS A 79 8.58 -2.71 -27.68
N SER A 80 9.52 -2.98 -28.59
CA SER A 80 9.27 -2.85 -30.03
C SER A 80 8.27 -3.90 -30.55
N SER A 81 8.47 -5.17 -30.20
CA SER A 81 7.67 -6.28 -30.77
C SER A 81 6.24 -6.40 -30.20
N SER A 82 5.97 -5.79 -29.04
CA SER A 82 4.62 -5.74 -28.45
C SER A 82 3.73 -4.66 -29.05
N ALA A 83 4.26 -3.77 -29.90
CA ALA A 83 3.56 -2.60 -30.43
C ALA A 83 3.20 -1.52 -29.38
N GLU A 84 3.79 -1.56 -28.18
CA GLU A 84 3.59 -0.57 -27.12
C GLU A 84 3.89 0.87 -27.59
N HIS A 85 4.93 1.05 -28.40
CA HIS A 85 5.31 2.34 -28.96
C HIS A 85 4.24 2.93 -29.92
N TYR A 86 3.53 2.09 -30.67
CA TYR A 86 2.43 2.56 -31.51
C TYR A 86 1.23 2.97 -30.67
N LEU A 87 0.94 2.26 -29.59
CA LEU A 87 -0.12 2.63 -28.67
C LEU A 87 0.13 4.02 -28.05
N LEU A 88 1.36 4.29 -27.59
CA LEU A 88 1.72 5.60 -27.06
C LEU A 88 1.50 6.72 -28.08
N SER A 89 1.84 6.49 -29.35
CA SER A 89 1.55 7.45 -30.42
C SER A 89 0.04 7.62 -30.65
N LEU A 90 -0.77 6.55 -30.56
CA LEU A 90 -2.22 6.63 -30.75
C LEU A 90 -2.89 7.45 -29.65
N VAL A 91 -2.52 7.17 -28.40
CA VAL A 91 -3.05 7.88 -27.21
C VAL A 91 -2.74 9.37 -27.29
N SER A 92 -1.51 9.75 -27.67
CA SER A 92 -1.14 11.17 -27.83
C SER A 92 -1.93 11.92 -28.92
N THR A 93 -2.61 11.20 -29.82
CA THR A 93 -3.36 11.80 -30.93
C THR A 93 -4.88 11.74 -30.77
N SER A 94 -5.40 11.10 -29.71
CA SER A 94 -6.84 11.01 -29.42
C SER A 94 -7.24 11.88 -28.22
N PRO A 95 -7.82 13.08 -28.42
CA PRO A 95 -8.12 14.04 -27.35
C PRO A 95 -9.35 13.70 -26.48
N HIS A 96 -9.90 12.49 -26.55
CA HIS A 96 -11.13 12.08 -25.85
C HIS A 96 -11.14 10.59 -25.46
N SER A 97 -10.01 9.98 -25.11
CA SER A 97 -10.00 8.56 -24.74
C SER A 97 -10.44 8.36 -23.29
N LEU A 98 -11.18 7.29 -23.01
CA LEU A 98 -11.43 6.86 -21.62
C LEU A 98 -10.14 6.44 -20.87
N TRP A 99 -8.99 6.42 -21.58
CA TRP A 99 -7.66 6.07 -21.09
C TRP A 99 -6.72 7.28 -20.90
N ASP A 100 -7.23 8.51 -20.96
CA ASP A 100 -6.45 9.77 -20.89
C ASP A 100 -5.58 9.92 -19.62
N SER A 101 -5.83 9.16 -18.56
CA SER A 101 -5.12 9.26 -17.27
C SER A 101 -3.98 8.25 -17.06
N SER A 102 -3.97 7.10 -17.74
CA SER A 102 -2.87 6.12 -17.64
C SER A 102 -2.99 5.05 -18.73
N SER A 103 -2.00 4.96 -19.61
CA SER A 103 -1.94 3.92 -20.65
C SER A 103 -1.36 2.58 -20.14
N SER A 104 -1.05 2.49 -18.84
CA SER A 104 -0.26 1.39 -18.26
C SER A 104 -0.89 0.01 -18.48
N ASP A 105 -2.20 -0.15 -18.24
CA ASP A 105 -2.86 -1.46 -18.40
C ASP A 105 -2.82 -1.94 -19.86
N LEU A 106 -3.03 -1.02 -20.81
CA LEU A 106 -2.99 -1.33 -22.24
C LEU A 106 -1.57 -1.71 -22.69
N ARG A 107 -0.56 -0.95 -22.22
CA ARG A 107 0.85 -1.23 -22.50
C ARG A 107 1.28 -2.58 -21.93
N LEU A 108 0.90 -2.87 -20.68
CA LEU A 108 1.16 -4.18 -20.07
C LEU A 108 0.45 -5.31 -20.82
N SER A 109 -0.80 -5.08 -21.23
CA SER A 109 -1.60 -6.06 -21.97
C SER A 109 -0.98 -6.36 -23.34
N LEU A 110 -0.45 -5.37 -24.04
CA LEU A 110 0.28 -5.56 -25.29
C LEU A 110 1.55 -6.42 -25.10
N ARG A 111 2.34 -6.13 -24.06
CA ARG A 111 3.52 -6.93 -23.70
C ARG A 111 3.13 -8.38 -23.40
N LEU A 112 2.07 -8.61 -22.61
CA LEU A 112 1.59 -9.95 -22.29
C LEU A 112 1.01 -10.69 -23.51
N ALA A 113 0.25 -10.00 -24.37
CA ALA A 113 -0.28 -10.60 -25.59
C ALA A 113 0.88 -11.10 -26.48
N HIS A 114 1.95 -10.31 -26.61
CA HIS A 114 3.15 -10.73 -27.31
C HIS A 114 3.83 -11.92 -26.63
N VAL A 115 4.00 -11.90 -25.30
CA VAL A 115 4.57 -13.02 -24.54
C VAL A 115 3.77 -14.31 -24.76
N PHE A 116 2.44 -14.25 -24.62
CA PHE A 116 1.56 -15.42 -24.75
C PHE A 116 1.54 -16.01 -26.16
N GLN A 117 1.63 -15.17 -27.21
CA GLN A 117 1.71 -15.64 -28.59
C GLN A 117 3.03 -16.37 -28.92
N ASN A 118 4.09 -16.09 -28.16
CA ASN A 118 5.41 -16.70 -28.34
C ASN A 118 5.68 -17.87 -27.37
N LEU A 119 4.69 -18.28 -26.57
CA LEU A 119 4.81 -19.48 -25.74
C LEU A 119 4.80 -20.75 -26.62
N PRO A 120 5.61 -21.78 -26.28
CA PRO A 120 5.52 -23.08 -26.95
C PRO A 120 4.10 -23.66 -26.86
N GLN A 121 3.65 -24.35 -27.92
CA GLN A 121 2.28 -24.93 -27.98
C GLN A 121 1.96 -25.90 -26.82
N GLU A 122 2.98 -26.52 -26.22
CA GLU A 122 2.84 -27.42 -25.06
C GLU A 122 2.62 -26.66 -23.73
N CYS A 123 2.96 -25.36 -23.71
CA CYS A 123 2.80 -24.44 -22.58
C CYS A 123 1.50 -23.64 -22.67
N THR A 124 0.93 -23.53 -23.87
CA THR A 124 -0.44 -23.08 -24.04
C THR A 124 -1.37 -24.24 -23.69
N PHE A 125 -2.24 -24.08 -22.70
CA PHE A 125 -3.51 -24.82 -22.72
C PHE A 125 -4.12 -24.57 -24.11
N SER A 126 -4.19 -25.61 -24.94
CA SER A 126 -4.43 -25.46 -26.37
C SER A 126 -5.73 -24.68 -26.63
N PRO A 127 -5.69 -23.61 -27.44
CA PRO A 127 -6.84 -23.22 -28.19
C PRO A 127 -6.89 -24.07 -29.46
N GLN A 128 -7.44 -25.28 -29.38
CA GLN A 128 -7.82 -25.95 -30.62
C GLN A 128 -9.05 -25.21 -31.18
N LEU A 129 -8.81 -24.52 -32.30
CA LEU A 129 -9.77 -24.12 -33.33
C LEU A 129 -10.67 -22.89 -33.06
N SER A 130 -10.12 -21.67 -33.06
CA SER A 130 -10.83 -20.50 -33.64
C SER A 130 -9.97 -19.22 -33.79
N PHE A 131 -8.67 -19.33 -34.09
CA PHE A 131 -7.84 -18.14 -34.41
C PHE A 131 -7.85 -17.78 -35.90
N LEU A 132 -8.51 -18.57 -36.74
CA LEU A 132 -8.71 -18.32 -38.17
C LEU A 132 -10.18 -18.04 -38.41
N GLY A 133 -10.47 -16.83 -38.91
CA GLY A 133 -11.80 -16.24 -38.97
C GLY A 133 -12.85 -17.11 -39.64
N VAL A 134 -13.73 -17.71 -38.82
CA VAL A 134 -15.01 -18.23 -39.29
C VAL A 134 -16.10 -17.32 -38.73
N LYS A 135 -16.69 -16.52 -39.64
CA LYS A 135 -17.95 -15.83 -39.42
C LYS A 135 -19.05 -16.87 -39.23
N ASN A 136 -19.26 -17.34 -38.00
CA ASN A 136 -20.49 -18.01 -37.62
C ASN A 136 -20.75 -17.74 -36.14
N GLU A 137 -21.59 -16.74 -35.87
CA GLU A 137 -22.07 -16.34 -34.54
C GLU A 137 -22.99 -17.41 -33.87
N SER A 138 -23.10 -18.62 -34.43
CA SER A 138 -24.07 -19.63 -34.00
C SER A 138 -23.49 -20.90 -33.38
N LEU A 139 -22.18 -20.98 -33.09
CA LEU A 139 -21.55 -22.18 -32.53
C LEU A 139 -20.62 -21.95 -31.31
N CYS A 140 -20.60 -20.75 -30.72
CA CYS A 140 -19.88 -20.49 -29.48
C CYS A 140 -20.78 -20.73 -28.26
N GLN A 141 -21.09 -22.00 -27.94
CA GLN A 141 -21.83 -22.34 -26.73
C GLN A 141 -21.04 -23.12 -25.67
N ASP A 142 -19.73 -23.39 -25.87
CA ASP A 142 -18.96 -24.22 -24.92
C ASP A 142 -17.44 -23.91 -24.77
N GLY A 143 -17.00 -22.69 -25.09
CA GLY A 143 -15.58 -22.29 -25.02
C GLY A 143 -15.31 -21.16 -24.02
N CYS A 144 -15.62 -21.37 -22.74
CA CYS A 144 -15.38 -20.40 -21.66
C CYS A 144 -13.87 -20.20 -21.43
N TRP A 145 -13.25 -19.22 -22.10
CA TRP A 145 -11.83 -18.90 -21.95
C TRP A 145 -11.54 -18.13 -20.65
N GLU A 146 -11.79 -18.77 -19.50
CA GLU A 146 -11.53 -18.16 -18.19
C GLU A 146 -10.03 -17.93 -17.94
N ARG A 147 -9.13 -18.57 -18.69
CA ARG A 147 -7.70 -18.55 -18.38
C ARG A 147 -6.77 -18.44 -19.58
N ILE A 148 -5.66 -17.72 -19.41
CA ILE A 148 -4.51 -17.70 -20.32
C ILE A 148 -3.26 -17.99 -19.49
N ALA A 149 -2.45 -18.97 -19.92
CA ALA A 149 -1.24 -19.40 -19.19
C ALA A 149 -1.48 -19.72 -17.69
N GLY A 150 -2.66 -20.24 -17.36
CA GLY A 150 -3.08 -20.55 -15.98
C GLY A 150 -3.60 -19.36 -15.16
N LEU A 151 -3.51 -18.13 -15.67
CA LEU A 151 -3.99 -16.90 -15.03
C LEU A 151 -5.45 -16.64 -15.40
N MET A 152 -6.22 -16.09 -14.46
CA MET A 152 -7.65 -15.80 -14.63
C MET A 152 -7.86 -14.56 -15.52
N THR A 153 -8.66 -14.66 -16.58
CA THR A 153 -9.08 -13.49 -17.36
C THR A 153 -10.23 -12.76 -16.70
N ASN A 154 -11.09 -13.48 -15.97
CA ASN A 154 -12.34 -12.97 -15.39
C ASN A 154 -13.27 -12.28 -16.40
N ARG A 155 -13.06 -12.55 -17.70
CA ARG A 155 -13.72 -11.86 -18.81
C ARG A 155 -15.22 -11.94 -18.69
N GLU A 156 -15.78 -13.11 -18.38
CA GLU A 156 -17.24 -13.25 -18.33
C GLU A 156 -17.88 -12.42 -17.22
N ASN A 157 -17.25 -12.37 -16.03
CA ASN A 157 -17.78 -11.60 -14.92
C ASN A 157 -17.65 -10.09 -15.14
N ILE A 158 -16.56 -9.65 -15.77
CA ILE A 158 -16.29 -8.24 -16.06
C ILE A 158 -17.12 -7.74 -17.24
N VAL A 159 -17.20 -8.53 -18.32
CA VAL A 159 -17.78 -8.12 -19.61
C VAL A 159 -19.28 -8.45 -19.71
N PHE A 160 -19.74 -9.54 -19.09
CA PHE A 160 -21.13 -10.00 -19.21
C PHE A 160 -21.91 -9.93 -17.89
N GLY A 161 -21.31 -9.41 -16.81
CA GLY A 161 -22.00 -9.17 -15.53
C GLY A 161 -22.46 -10.46 -14.87
N GLY A 162 -21.52 -11.32 -14.49
CA GLY A 162 -21.74 -12.68 -13.93
C GLY A 162 -22.51 -12.76 -12.60
N ILE A 163 -23.08 -11.66 -12.12
CA ILE A 163 -24.07 -11.66 -11.06
C ILE A 163 -25.34 -11.08 -11.69
N LYS A 164 -26.38 -11.92 -11.80
CA LYS A 164 -27.72 -11.55 -12.28
C LYS A 164 -28.04 -10.12 -11.85
N LYS A 165 -28.44 -9.27 -12.80
CA LYS A 165 -29.03 -7.93 -12.59
C LYS A 165 -30.09 -7.97 -11.48
N THR A 166 -29.70 -7.94 -10.23
CA THR A 166 -30.58 -7.83 -9.08
C THR A 166 -30.39 -6.43 -8.52
N GLN A 167 -31.25 -5.53 -9.01
CA GLN A 167 -31.79 -4.36 -8.30
C GLN A 167 -30.85 -3.21 -7.92
N ILE A 168 -29.75 -3.00 -8.63
CA ILE A 168 -29.07 -1.69 -8.64
C ILE A 168 -28.86 -1.30 -10.11
N GLU A 169 -29.51 -0.22 -10.55
CA GLU A 169 -29.23 0.45 -11.82
C GLU A 169 -27.85 1.11 -11.70
N ASP A 170 -26.80 0.31 -11.88
CA ASP A 170 -25.44 0.72 -11.58
C ASP A 170 -24.78 1.29 -12.84
N TYR A 171 -24.81 2.63 -12.97
CA TYR A 171 -24.26 3.39 -14.09
C TYR A 171 -22.77 3.07 -14.38
N ASP A 172 -22.03 2.56 -13.38
CA ASP A 172 -20.59 2.31 -13.43
C ASP A 172 -20.20 1.04 -14.24
N TYR A 173 -21.09 0.04 -14.30
CA TYR A 173 -20.83 -1.20 -15.06
C TYR A 173 -20.74 -0.95 -16.58
N ASP A 174 -21.63 -0.10 -17.10
CA ASP A 174 -21.65 0.24 -18.52
C ASP A 174 -20.40 1.04 -18.92
N GLU A 175 -19.84 1.83 -18.01
CA GLU A 175 -18.60 2.59 -18.23
C GLU A 175 -17.37 1.68 -18.24
N CYS A 176 -17.24 0.78 -17.25
CA CYS A 176 -16.15 -0.19 -17.19
C CYS A 176 -16.10 -1.07 -18.45
N PHE A 177 -17.25 -1.57 -18.90
CA PHE A 177 -17.36 -2.36 -20.13
C PHE A 177 -16.93 -1.56 -21.37
N LYS A 178 -17.40 -0.32 -21.53
CA LYS A 178 -17.03 0.54 -22.66
C LYS A 178 -15.53 0.81 -22.67
N ARG A 179 -14.94 1.10 -21.51
CA ARG A 179 -13.50 1.34 -21.36
C ARG A 179 -12.66 0.13 -21.78
N ILE A 180 -13.09 -1.09 -21.42
CA ILE A 180 -12.42 -2.33 -21.84
C ILE A 180 -12.48 -2.53 -23.35
N ARG A 181 -13.66 -2.31 -23.96
CA ARG A 181 -13.84 -2.45 -25.41
C ARG A 181 -13.00 -1.45 -26.19
N GLU A 182 -13.01 -0.18 -25.79
CA GLU A 182 -12.19 0.88 -26.38
C GLU A 182 -10.70 0.55 -26.24
N GLY A 183 -10.28 0.11 -25.05
CA GLY A 183 -8.90 -0.30 -24.77
C GLY A 183 -8.43 -1.44 -25.67
N ALA A 184 -9.24 -2.50 -25.78
CA ALA A 184 -8.94 -3.65 -26.63
C ALA A 184 -8.87 -3.29 -28.12
N GLU A 185 -9.75 -2.39 -28.58
CA GLU A 185 -9.72 -1.86 -29.94
C GLU A 185 -8.42 -1.06 -30.21
N MET A 186 -8.01 -0.20 -29.28
CA MET A 186 -6.75 0.55 -29.40
C MET A 186 -5.54 -0.38 -29.44
N MET A 187 -5.52 -1.43 -28.62
CA MET A 187 -4.47 -2.45 -28.65
C MET A 187 -4.43 -3.19 -30.00
N ALA A 188 -5.58 -3.53 -30.56
CA ALA A 188 -5.65 -4.20 -31.87
C ALA A 188 -5.15 -3.29 -33.00
N LYS A 189 -5.53 -2.01 -32.99
CA LYS A 189 -5.02 -1.00 -33.94
C LYS A 189 -3.51 -0.79 -33.81
N ALA A 190 -2.99 -0.70 -32.59
CA ALA A 190 -1.55 -0.57 -32.34
C ALA A 190 -0.76 -1.74 -32.95
N ARG A 191 -1.34 -2.95 -32.92
CA ARG A 191 -0.76 -4.16 -33.52
C ARG A 191 -0.98 -4.28 -35.03
N GLY A 192 -1.62 -3.29 -35.67
CA GLY A 192 -1.85 -3.23 -37.10
C GLY A 192 -3.01 -4.08 -37.60
N LYS A 193 -3.93 -4.52 -36.73
CA LYS A 193 -5.11 -5.30 -37.12
C LYS A 193 -6.22 -4.43 -37.69
N ASP A 194 -6.93 -4.94 -38.70
CA ASP A 194 -8.23 -4.38 -39.08
C ASP A 194 -9.30 -4.91 -38.15
N VAL A 195 -9.71 -4.07 -37.20
CA VAL A 195 -10.70 -4.38 -36.16
C VAL A 195 -12.03 -4.89 -36.74
N ASN A 196 -12.45 -4.41 -37.91
CA ASN A 196 -13.73 -4.80 -38.51
C ASN A 196 -13.68 -6.21 -39.13
N LEU A 197 -12.49 -6.68 -39.50
CA LEU A 197 -12.30 -7.97 -40.17
C LEU A 197 -11.78 -9.05 -39.21
N GLU A 198 -10.86 -8.70 -38.31
CA GLU A 198 -10.13 -9.64 -37.45
C GLU A 198 -10.66 -9.69 -36.01
N GLY A 199 -11.39 -8.67 -35.56
CA GLY A 199 -11.83 -8.54 -34.17
C GLY A 199 -10.68 -8.35 -33.17
N PHE A 200 -11.02 -8.34 -31.88
CA PHE A 200 -10.09 -8.01 -30.79
C PHE A 200 -10.32 -8.83 -29.51
N ALA A 201 -10.83 -10.07 -29.66
CA ALA A 201 -11.15 -10.93 -28.53
C ALA A 201 -9.92 -11.27 -27.67
N LEU A 202 -8.75 -11.45 -28.29
CA LEU A 202 -7.50 -11.70 -27.55
C LEU A 202 -7.11 -10.48 -26.71
N GLU A 203 -7.13 -9.29 -27.32
CA GLU A 203 -6.79 -8.03 -26.68
C GLU A 203 -7.71 -7.77 -25.47
N GLU A 204 -9.00 -8.01 -25.64
CA GLU A 204 -10.00 -7.91 -24.57
C GLU A 204 -9.73 -8.91 -23.43
N MET A 205 -9.45 -10.17 -23.75
CA MET A 205 -9.14 -11.20 -22.75
C MET A 205 -7.87 -10.89 -21.96
N VAL A 206 -6.81 -10.43 -22.64
CA VAL A 206 -5.54 -10.08 -21.99
C VAL A 206 -5.70 -8.82 -21.14
N LEU A 207 -6.50 -7.84 -21.59
CA LEU A 207 -6.81 -6.66 -20.79
C LEU A 207 -7.56 -7.04 -19.51
N CYS A 208 -8.58 -7.90 -19.60
CA CYS A 208 -9.29 -8.39 -18.41
C CYS A 208 -8.36 -9.18 -17.47
N LEU A 209 -7.42 -9.96 -18.02
CA LEU A 209 -6.37 -10.65 -17.25
C LEU A 209 -5.47 -9.66 -16.51
N VAL A 210 -5.03 -8.57 -17.16
CA VAL A 210 -4.25 -7.52 -16.50
C VAL A 210 -5.06 -6.90 -15.36
N MET A 211 -6.30 -6.48 -15.61
CA MET A 211 -7.16 -5.90 -14.58
C MET A 211 -7.40 -6.83 -13.38
N THR A 212 -7.35 -8.15 -13.61
CA THR A 212 -7.58 -9.17 -12.58
C THR A 212 -6.31 -9.53 -11.79
N ASN A 213 -5.13 -9.57 -12.43
CA ASN A 213 -3.92 -10.17 -11.85
C ASN A 213 -2.75 -9.19 -11.68
N ALA A 214 -2.82 -7.98 -12.25
CA ALA A 214 -1.74 -7.02 -12.13
C ALA A 214 -1.65 -6.48 -10.69
N VAL A 215 -0.41 -6.33 -10.22
CA VAL A 215 -0.10 -5.68 -8.95
C VAL A 215 0.65 -4.39 -9.19
N GLU A 216 0.34 -3.41 -8.34
CA GLU A 216 1.01 -2.12 -8.29
C GLU A 216 2.43 -2.31 -7.72
N VAL A 217 3.44 -1.90 -8.48
CA VAL A 217 4.85 -1.97 -8.13
C VAL A 217 5.22 -0.69 -7.40
N GLN A 218 5.51 -0.82 -6.11
CA GLN A 218 5.83 0.32 -5.26
C GLN A 218 7.30 0.31 -4.85
N GLU A 219 7.89 1.50 -4.76
CA GLU A 219 9.16 1.70 -4.05
C GLU A 219 8.96 1.45 -2.54
N MET A 220 10.04 1.18 -1.80
CA MET A 220 10.00 1.05 -0.34
C MET A 220 9.35 2.24 0.37
N LYS A 221 9.41 3.44 -0.22
CA LYS A 221 8.78 4.66 0.30
C LYS A 221 7.28 4.79 0.00
N GLY A 222 6.68 3.79 -0.66
CA GLY A 222 5.25 3.74 -0.99
C GLY A 222 4.87 4.40 -2.32
N SER A 223 5.82 4.98 -3.05
CA SER A 223 5.56 5.58 -4.37
C SER A 223 5.23 4.50 -5.41
N CYS A 224 4.07 4.63 -6.06
CA CYS A 224 3.65 3.78 -7.18
C CYS A 224 4.51 4.07 -8.43
N LEU A 225 5.21 3.05 -8.94
CA LEU A 225 6.12 3.17 -10.08
C LEU A 225 5.50 2.64 -11.38
N GLY A 226 4.57 1.70 -11.29
CA GLY A 226 4.01 1.00 -12.45
C GLY A 226 3.37 -0.33 -12.05
N ILE A 227 3.02 -1.15 -13.04
CA ILE A 227 2.27 -2.39 -12.82
C ILE A 227 2.99 -3.60 -13.39
N ALA A 228 2.77 -4.76 -12.79
CA ALA A 228 3.37 -6.03 -13.21
C ALA A 228 2.40 -7.21 -13.04
N VAL A 229 2.49 -8.19 -13.94
CA VAL A 229 1.81 -9.48 -13.83
C VAL A 229 2.84 -10.59 -13.67
N TYR A 230 2.64 -11.46 -12.70
CA TYR A 230 3.50 -12.60 -12.40
C TYR A 230 2.83 -13.91 -12.81
N ASP A 231 3.58 -15.00 -12.77
CA ASP A 231 3.05 -16.33 -13.10
C ASP A 231 2.21 -16.91 -11.94
N ALA A 232 1.79 -18.17 -12.13
CA ALA A 232 1.00 -18.91 -11.14
C ALA A 232 1.66 -19.02 -9.76
N ALA A 233 3.00 -18.92 -9.63
CA ALA A 233 3.66 -19.00 -8.33
C ALA A 233 3.30 -17.82 -7.40
N PHE A 234 2.90 -16.68 -7.97
CA PHE A 234 2.42 -15.52 -7.23
C PHE A 234 0.92 -15.27 -7.43
N SER A 235 0.44 -15.25 -8.68
CA SER A 235 -0.93 -14.85 -9.00
C SER A 235 -2.01 -15.85 -8.57
N TRP A 236 -1.63 -17.01 -8.03
CA TRP A 236 -2.57 -17.98 -7.43
C TRP A 236 -2.71 -17.85 -5.91
N ILE A 237 -2.00 -16.91 -5.29
CA ILE A 237 -2.11 -16.62 -3.85
C ILE A 237 -3.38 -15.80 -3.63
N ASN A 238 -4.35 -16.37 -2.93
CA ASN A 238 -5.68 -15.77 -2.74
C ASN A 238 -5.69 -14.63 -1.72
N HIS A 239 -6.79 -13.90 -1.73
CA HIS A 239 -7.08 -12.85 -0.77
C HIS A 239 -7.56 -13.38 0.60
N SER A 240 -7.16 -12.70 1.66
CA SER A 240 -7.83 -12.71 2.96
C SER A 240 -7.79 -11.30 3.58
N CYS A 241 -8.83 -10.90 4.32
CA CYS A 241 -8.79 -9.66 5.13
C CYS A 241 -8.03 -9.85 6.46
N SER A 242 -7.59 -11.07 6.76
CA SER A 242 -6.65 -11.41 7.84
C SER A 242 -5.56 -12.33 7.26
N PRO A 243 -4.75 -11.83 6.31
CA PRO A 243 -3.77 -12.65 5.62
C PRO A 243 -2.69 -13.15 6.58
N ASN A 244 -2.03 -14.24 6.19
CA ASN A 244 -0.87 -14.77 6.89
C ASN A 244 0.46 -14.36 6.23
N SER A 245 0.41 -13.77 5.04
CA SER A 245 1.57 -13.33 4.28
C SER A 245 1.37 -11.94 3.67
N CYS A 246 2.47 -11.28 3.34
CA CYS A 246 2.53 -10.07 2.54
C CYS A 246 3.53 -10.28 1.40
N TYR A 247 3.73 -9.27 0.56
CA TYR A 247 4.76 -9.30 -0.47
C TYR A 247 5.47 -7.96 -0.59
N ARG A 248 6.66 -7.98 -1.18
CA ARG A 248 7.50 -6.81 -1.45
C ARG A 248 8.17 -6.92 -2.80
N PHE A 249 8.54 -5.78 -3.37
CA PHE A 249 9.28 -5.71 -4.61
C PHE A 249 10.79 -5.52 -4.36
N LEU A 250 11.58 -6.18 -5.20
CA LEU A 250 13.01 -5.97 -5.36
C LEU A 250 13.23 -5.32 -6.74
N VAL A 251 13.55 -4.04 -6.71
CA VAL A 251 13.82 -3.20 -7.88
C VAL A 251 15.33 -3.17 -8.15
N GLY A 252 15.73 -3.16 -9.41
CA GLY A 252 17.13 -3.17 -9.83
C GLY A 252 17.73 -4.56 -10.10
N PRO A 253 19.04 -4.64 -10.37
CA PRO A 253 19.74 -5.90 -10.64
C PRO A 253 19.72 -6.76 -9.37
N ALA A 254 19.04 -7.91 -9.42
CA ALA A 254 18.91 -8.77 -8.25
C ALA A 254 20.11 -9.71 -8.09
N ASN A 255 20.47 -9.99 -6.84
CA ASN A 255 21.31 -11.13 -6.50
C ASN A 255 20.48 -12.42 -6.67
N ASN A 256 21.04 -13.38 -7.41
CA ASN A 256 20.45 -14.71 -7.61
C ASN A 256 20.65 -15.58 -6.36
N GLU A 257 20.13 -15.15 -5.21
CA GLU A 257 20.03 -16.03 -4.05
C GLU A 257 18.97 -17.10 -4.33
N ARG A 258 19.41 -18.35 -4.46
CA ARG A 258 18.55 -19.51 -4.67
C ARG A 258 17.84 -19.88 -3.37
N LEU A 259 16.82 -19.10 -3.02
CA LEU A 259 15.89 -19.48 -1.96
C LEU A 259 14.88 -20.51 -2.50
N PRO A 260 14.52 -21.54 -1.73
CA PRO A 260 13.54 -22.52 -2.16
C PRO A 260 12.13 -21.91 -2.21
N LEU A 261 11.33 -22.33 -3.18
CA LEU A 261 9.89 -22.07 -3.19
C LEU A 261 9.22 -22.96 -2.12
N ARG A 262 8.61 -22.35 -1.11
CA ARG A 262 8.01 -23.04 0.06
C ARG A 262 6.49 -23.17 -0.02
N ILE A 263 5.92 -22.86 -1.18
CA ILE A 263 4.49 -22.92 -1.45
C ILE A 263 4.23 -23.72 -2.73
N ALA A 264 3.12 -24.44 -2.77
CA ALA A 264 2.72 -25.22 -3.92
C ALA A 264 1.20 -25.18 -4.13
N PRO A 265 0.70 -25.40 -5.37
CA PRO A 265 -0.72 -25.49 -5.62
C PRO A 265 -1.39 -26.64 -4.84
N ALA A 266 -2.57 -26.41 -4.27
CA ALA A 266 -3.30 -27.40 -3.46
C ALA A 266 -3.63 -28.72 -4.18
N ALA A 267 -3.71 -28.71 -5.53
CA ALA A 267 -4.00 -29.90 -6.34
C ALA A 267 -2.80 -30.87 -6.46
N SER A 268 -1.64 -30.53 -5.92
CA SER A 268 -0.47 -31.42 -5.84
C SER A 268 -0.64 -32.46 -4.71
N LYS A 269 -1.65 -33.33 -4.80
CA LYS A 269 -1.82 -34.38 -3.78
C LYS A 269 -0.65 -35.37 -3.76
N GLU A 270 -0.21 -35.62 -2.53
CA GLU A 270 0.72 -36.64 -2.06
C GLU A 270 0.41 -38.02 -2.66
N GLY A 271 1.40 -38.61 -3.33
CA GLY A 271 1.26 -39.93 -3.91
C GLY A 271 2.42 -40.36 -4.83
N SER A 272 3.68 -40.17 -4.43
CA SER A 272 4.78 -41.07 -4.84
C SER A 272 6.06 -40.75 -4.05
N CYS A 273 6.15 -41.28 -2.84
CA CYS A 273 7.45 -41.52 -2.21
C CYS A 273 7.94 -42.89 -2.73
N GLY A 274 8.79 -42.91 -3.74
CA GLY A 274 9.47 -44.15 -4.16
C GLY A 274 9.85 -44.21 -5.63
N GLY A 275 10.91 -43.51 -6.03
CA GLY A 275 11.47 -43.66 -7.36
C GLY A 275 12.76 -42.87 -7.54
N ARG A 276 13.90 -43.54 -7.37
CA ARG A 276 15.21 -43.06 -7.83
C ARG A 276 15.17 -42.82 -9.34
N ASN A 277 15.94 -41.82 -9.75
CA ASN A 277 16.29 -41.41 -11.11
C ASN A 277 15.28 -40.48 -11.77
N GLY A 278 15.79 -39.32 -12.16
CA GLY A 278 15.06 -38.30 -12.87
C GLY A 278 14.54 -38.85 -14.19
N ASP A 279 13.22 -38.93 -14.29
CA ASP A 279 12.55 -38.64 -15.53
C ASP A 279 11.19 -38.04 -15.21
N GLY A 280 11.01 -36.81 -15.68
CA GLY A 280 9.92 -35.96 -15.27
C GLY A 280 8.64 -36.31 -16.01
N LEU A 281 7.69 -36.95 -15.34
CA LEU A 281 6.30 -37.01 -15.80
C LEU A 281 5.36 -36.86 -14.61
N THR A 282 4.74 -35.68 -14.48
CA THR A 282 3.49 -35.53 -13.72
C THR A 282 2.57 -34.56 -14.45
N MET A 283 1.41 -35.11 -14.83
CA MET A 283 0.27 -34.44 -15.46
C MET A 283 -0.46 -33.55 -14.45
N GLY A 284 -0.86 -32.36 -14.90
CA GLY A 284 -1.79 -31.50 -14.16
C GLY A 284 -1.49 -30.01 -14.29
N GLY A 285 -1.57 -29.44 -15.50
CA GLY A 285 -1.85 -28.01 -15.76
C GLY A 285 -0.90 -26.94 -15.20
N GLY A 286 0.15 -27.30 -14.48
CA GLY A 286 1.20 -26.39 -14.05
C GLY A 286 2.22 -26.24 -15.17
N LEU A 287 2.42 -25.01 -15.64
CA LEU A 287 3.49 -24.67 -16.56
C LEU A 287 4.82 -25.15 -15.96
N ARG A 288 5.40 -26.24 -16.48
CA ARG A 288 6.79 -26.63 -16.17
C ARG A 288 7.81 -25.63 -16.70
N TYR A 289 7.35 -24.70 -17.52
CA TYR A 289 8.12 -23.59 -18.04
C TYR A 289 7.92 -22.41 -17.12
N HIS A 290 8.85 -22.16 -16.18
CA HIS A 290 8.97 -20.83 -15.65
C HIS A 290 9.30 -19.91 -16.83
N VAL A 291 8.31 -19.15 -17.32
CA VAL A 291 8.54 -18.06 -18.30
C VAL A 291 9.63 -17.10 -17.77
N SER A 292 9.84 -17.09 -16.46
CA SER A 292 10.93 -16.44 -15.73
C SER A 292 12.34 -16.78 -16.21
N ASP A 293 12.59 -17.95 -16.82
CA ASP A 293 13.92 -18.29 -17.37
C ASP A 293 14.23 -17.53 -18.67
N ARG A 294 13.22 -16.94 -19.34
CA ARG A 294 13.40 -16.10 -20.54
C ARG A 294 13.45 -14.60 -20.23
N ASN A 295 12.77 -14.13 -19.18
CA ASN A 295 12.72 -12.72 -18.80
C ASN A 295 13.49 -12.48 -17.50
N SER A 296 14.78 -12.17 -17.63
CA SER A 296 15.67 -11.89 -16.49
C SER A 296 15.55 -10.46 -15.92
N TYR A 297 14.50 -9.72 -16.27
CA TYR A 297 14.35 -8.30 -15.96
C TYR A 297 12.96 -7.96 -15.39
N GLY A 298 12.76 -6.72 -14.95
CA GLY A 298 11.55 -6.27 -14.25
C GLY A 298 11.65 -6.39 -12.73
N PRO A 299 10.76 -5.70 -11.97
CA PRO A 299 10.72 -5.76 -10.51
C PRO A 299 10.42 -7.19 -10.06
N ALA A 300 11.24 -7.78 -9.18
CA ALA A 300 10.96 -9.12 -8.67
C ALA A 300 10.06 -9.04 -7.43
N VAL A 301 9.13 -9.97 -7.25
CA VAL A 301 8.28 -10.05 -6.05
C VAL A 301 8.75 -11.17 -5.14
N VAL A 302 8.74 -10.90 -3.83
CA VAL A 302 8.96 -11.93 -2.81
C VAL A 302 7.80 -11.92 -1.83
N VAL A 303 7.25 -13.09 -1.56
CA VAL A 303 6.20 -13.30 -0.56
C VAL A 303 6.85 -13.65 0.76
N ARG A 304 6.40 -13.03 1.85
CA ARG A 304 6.94 -13.20 3.21
C ARG A 304 5.81 -13.36 4.23
N SER A 305 6.01 -14.19 5.24
CA SER A 305 5.01 -14.43 6.28
C SER A 305 4.92 -13.26 7.27
N VAL A 306 3.69 -12.87 7.61
CA VAL A 306 3.39 -11.93 8.71
C VAL A 306 2.80 -12.63 9.93
N LYS A 307 2.40 -13.90 9.77
CA LYS A 307 1.94 -14.82 10.83
C LYS A 307 2.66 -16.15 10.65
N SER A 308 2.69 -17.00 11.67
CA SER A 308 3.13 -18.38 11.50
C SER A 308 2.18 -19.10 10.54
N VAL A 309 2.73 -19.88 9.61
CA VAL A 309 1.94 -20.64 8.63
C VAL A 309 2.22 -22.13 8.83
N CYS A 310 1.16 -22.90 9.07
CA CYS A 310 1.26 -24.35 9.25
C CYS A 310 1.50 -25.04 7.91
N LYS A 311 2.17 -26.21 7.92
CA LYS A 311 2.26 -27.06 6.74
C LYS A 311 0.84 -27.39 6.23
N GLY A 312 0.61 -27.19 4.94
CA GLY A 312 -0.67 -27.42 4.27
C GLY A 312 -1.69 -26.29 4.43
N GLU A 313 -1.41 -25.25 5.23
CA GLU A 313 -2.26 -24.07 5.36
C GLU A 313 -2.26 -23.26 4.05
N GLU A 314 -3.42 -22.68 3.70
CA GLU A 314 -3.52 -21.74 2.58
C GLU A 314 -2.68 -20.50 2.84
N VAL A 315 -1.88 -20.12 1.86
CA VAL A 315 -1.14 -18.86 1.88
C VAL A 315 -2.02 -17.78 1.28
N THR A 316 -2.22 -16.70 2.03
CA THR A 316 -3.08 -15.59 1.63
C THR A 316 -2.39 -14.24 1.82
N ILE A 317 -2.74 -13.29 0.94
CA ILE A 317 -2.30 -11.89 0.99
C ILE A 317 -3.51 -10.94 1.01
N ALA A 318 -3.30 -9.66 1.30
CA ALA A 318 -4.35 -8.64 1.17
C ALA A 318 -4.36 -8.07 -0.27
N TYR A 319 -5.55 -7.83 -0.81
CA TYR A 319 -5.74 -7.20 -2.14
C TYR A 319 -6.34 -5.79 -2.02
N THR A 320 -6.70 -5.39 -0.81
CA THR A 320 -7.41 -4.17 -0.41
C THR A 320 -6.80 -3.68 0.91
N ASP A 321 -7.09 -2.45 1.30
CA ASP A 321 -6.66 -1.88 2.57
C ASP A 321 -7.38 -2.53 3.77
N LEU A 322 -6.59 -3.03 4.73
CA LEU A 322 -7.08 -3.70 5.92
C LEU A 322 -7.64 -2.75 7.00
N LEU A 323 -7.43 -1.44 6.85
CA LEU A 323 -7.98 -0.38 7.70
C LEU A 323 -9.35 0.13 7.23
N GLN A 324 -9.84 -0.34 6.08
CA GLN A 324 -11.23 -0.12 5.67
C GLN A 324 -12.18 -1.05 6.44
N PRO A 325 -13.44 -0.68 6.68
CA PRO A 325 -14.53 -1.54 7.15
C PRO A 325 -14.83 -2.73 6.23
N LYS A 326 -15.51 -3.74 6.78
CA LYS A 326 -15.85 -4.99 6.06
C LYS A 326 -16.58 -4.73 4.75
N GLU A 327 -17.59 -3.86 4.75
CA GLU A 327 -18.45 -3.61 3.58
C GLU A 327 -17.66 -2.92 2.47
N MET A 328 -16.81 -1.96 2.80
CA MET A 328 -15.92 -1.31 1.83
C MET A 328 -14.91 -2.29 1.23
N ARG A 329 -14.25 -3.11 2.06
CA ARG A 329 -13.35 -4.16 1.56
C ARG A 329 -14.08 -5.11 0.62
N GLN A 330 -15.28 -5.57 0.99
CA GLN A 330 -16.08 -6.45 0.13
C GLN A 330 -16.54 -5.76 -1.16
N ALA A 331 -16.90 -4.48 -1.11
CA ALA A 331 -17.28 -3.69 -2.28
C ALA A 331 -16.10 -3.52 -3.25
N GLU A 332 -14.91 -3.15 -2.76
CA GLU A 332 -13.69 -3.05 -3.56
C GLU A 332 -13.34 -4.39 -4.21
N LEU A 333 -13.39 -5.48 -3.44
CA LEU A 333 -13.10 -6.82 -3.94
C LEU A 333 -14.11 -7.29 -4.99
N LEU A 334 -15.39 -6.96 -4.79
CA LEU A 334 -16.45 -7.27 -5.73
C LEU A 334 -16.28 -6.46 -7.01
N PHE A 335 -15.98 -5.16 -6.90
CA PHE A 335 -15.78 -4.27 -8.04
C PHE A 335 -14.58 -4.71 -8.89
N LYS A 336 -13.42 -4.90 -8.25
CA LYS A 336 -12.15 -5.16 -8.95
C LYS A 336 -11.95 -6.64 -9.31
N TYR A 337 -12.24 -7.55 -8.39
CA TYR A 337 -11.92 -8.98 -8.53
C TYR A 337 -13.16 -9.87 -8.68
N ARG A 338 -14.37 -9.31 -8.61
CA ARG A 338 -15.65 -10.01 -8.85
C ARG A 338 -15.94 -11.16 -7.87
N PHE A 339 -15.48 -11.03 -6.62
CA PHE A 339 -15.84 -11.97 -5.56
C PHE A 339 -16.13 -11.23 -4.25
N SER A 340 -16.93 -11.87 -3.38
CA SER A 340 -17.14 -11.41 -2.01
C SER A 340 -16.30 -12.24 -1.04
N CYS A 341 -15.51 -11.58 -0.20
CA CYS A 341 -14.62 -12.27 0.73
C CYS A 341 -15.40 -12.91 1.89
N CYS A 342 -15.13 -14.20 2.14
CA CYS A 342 -15.68 -14.98 3.26
C CYS A 342 -14.59 -15.46 4.24
N CYS A 343 -13.45 -14.77 4.31
CA CYS A 343 -12.35 -15.15 5.22
C CYS A 343 -12.77 -15.08 6.69
N LYS A 344 -11.95 -15.65 7.59
CA LYS A 344 -12.20 -15.67 9.04
C LYS A 344 -12.55 -14.31 9.67
N ARG A 345 -12.02 -13.21 9.14
CA ARG A 345 -12.33 -11.85 9.61
C ARG A 345 -13.71 -11.39 9.14
N CYS A 346 -14.02 -11.54 7.84
CA CYS A 346 -15.32 -11.17 7.28
C CYS A 346 -16.47 -12.07 7.76
N GLY A 347 -16.18 -13.34 8.07
CA GLY A 347 -17.14 -14.31 8.58
C GLY A 347 -17.22 -14.39 10.11
N ALA A 348 -16.48 -13.57 10.85
CA ALA A 348 -16.47 -13.60 12.31
C ALA A 348 -17.83 -13.23 12.90
N VAL A 349 -18.31 -14.06 13.85
CA VAL A 349 -19.51 -13.78 14.66
C VAL A 349 -19.17 -14.13 16.12
N PRO A 350 -19.20 -13.16 17.07
CA PRO A 350 -19.41 -11.73 16.84
C PRO A 350 -18.29 -11.11 16.00
N THR A 351 -18.56 -9.94 15.42
CA THR A 351 -17.59 -9.17 14.64
C THR A 351 -16.30 -8.97 15.44
N SER A 352 -15.16 -9.09 14.76
CA SER A 352 -13.84 -8.91 15.38
C SER A 352 -13.70 -7.53 16.02
N TYR A 353 -12.86 -7.41 17.07
CA TYR A 353 -12.59 -6.13 17.73
C TYR A 353 -12.18 -5.04 16.73
N THR A 354 -11.23 -5.35 15.83
CA THR A 354 -10.73 -4.43 14.81
C THR A 354 -11.86 -3.92 13.91
N ASP A 355 -12.72 -4.80 13.40
CA ASP A 355 -13.82 -4.37 12.51
C ASP A 355 -14.89 -3.57 13.25
N ASN A 356 -15.20 -3.94 14.51
CA ASN A 356 -16.08 -3.13 15.35
C ASN A 356 -15.48 -1.74 15.57
N ALA A 357 -14.19 -1.65 15.90
CA ALA A 357 -13.50 -0.38 16.16
C ALA A 357 -13.49 0.55 14.91
N LEU A 358 -13.30 -0.02 13.71
CA LEU A 358 -13.28 0.72 12.44
C LEU A 358 -14.65 1.29 12.02
N GLN A 359 -15.74 0.76 12.59
CA GLN A 359 -17.13 1.17 12.34
C GLN A 359 -17.82 1.78 13.58
N ALA A 360 -17.12 1.82 14.73
CA ALA A 360 -17.71 2.20 16.01
C ALA A 360 -18.21 3.65 16.01
N ARG A 361 -19.38 3.85 16.60
CA ARG A 361 -19.98 5.18 16.85
C ARG A 361 -19.92 5.53 18.34
N PRO A 362 -19.97 6.83 18.70
CA PRO A 362 -19.91 7.25 20.11
C PRO A 362 -21.13 6.84 20.96
N THR A 363 -22.25 6.45 20.38
CA THR A 363 -23.48 6.07 21.09
C THR A 363 -24.09 4.80 20.48
N ASP A 364 -24.13 3.71 21.25
CA ASP A 364 -24.73 2.41 20.89
C ASP A 364 -26.28 2.42 20.83
N ASN A 365 -26.88 3.52 20.36
CA ASN A 365 -28.34 3.55 20.14
C ASN A 365 -28.69 2.82 18.84
N PRO A 366 -29.83 2.10 18.80
CA PRO A 366 -30.27 1.40 17.60
C PRO A 366 -30.47 2.38 16.45
N VAL A 367 -29.86 2.06 15.31
CA VAL A 367 -29.87 2.83 14.06
C VAL A 367 -31.31 3.11 13.61
N SER A 368 -31.70 4.37 13.63
CA SER A 368 -32.93 4.90 13.03
C SER A 368 -32.71 5.20 11.54
N SER A 369 -33.79 5.37 10.77
CA SER A 369 -33.70 5.81 9.37
C SER A 369 -33.05 7.19 9.20
N ASP A 370 -33.06 8.01 10.25
CA ASP A 370 -32.43 9.33 10.24
C ASP A 370 -30.89 9.22 10.34
N ASP A 371 -30.38 8.15 10.97
CA ASP A 371 -28.94 7.88 11.12
C ASP A 371 -28.28 7.46 9.79
N GLU A 372 -29.01 6.79 8.89
CA GLU A 372 -28.52 6.46 7.54
C GLU A 372 -28.36 7.71 6.67
N ILE A 373 -29.32 8.64 6.74
CA ILE A 373 -29.25 9.92 6.04
C ILE A 373 -28.11 10.78 6.60
N GLU A 374 -27.91 10.78 7.91
CA GLU A 374 -26.78 11.47 8.54
C GLU A 374 -25.44 10.84 8.14
N MET A 375 -25.35 9.52 8.00
CA MET A 375 -24.14 8.83 7.54
C MET A 375 -23.73 9.23 6.12
N VAL A 376 -24.70 9.29 5.19
CA VAL A 376 -24.44 9.74 3.82
C VAL A 376 -23.96 11.19 3.80
N LYS A 377 -24.55 12.06 4.65
CA LYS A 377 -24.12 13.47 4.79
C LYS A 377 -22.75 13.61 5.44
N GLN A 378 -22.42 12.78 6.44
CA GLN A 378 -21.11 12.79 7.08
C GLN A 378 -20.02 12.36 6.10
N ASN A 379 -20.28 11.32 5.29
CA ASN A 379 -19.38 10.90 4.23
C ASN A 379 -19.23 11.98 3.15
N SER A 380 -20.33 12.63 2.73
CA SER A 380 -20.23 13.70 1.72
C SER A 380 -19.44 14.92 2.23
N VAL A 381 -19.64 15.33 3.48
CA VAL A 381 -18.87 16.45 4.09
C VAL A 381 -17.39 16.10 4.23
N PHE A 382 -17.08 14.84 4.53
CA PHE A 382 -15.72 14.34 4.60
C PHE A 382 -15.04 14.34 3.21
N GLU A 383 -15.71 13.80 2.20
CA GLU A 383 -15.24 13.79 0.80
C GLU A 383 -15.09 15.21 0.24
N ASP A 384 -15.99 16.14 0.57
CA ASP A 384 -15.87 17.55 0.20
C ASP A 384 -14.60 18.17 0.80
N ALA A 385 -14.28 17.87 2.07
CA ALA A 385 -13.08 18.39 2.73
C ALA A 385 -11.78 17.84 2.11
N ILE A 386 -11.78 16.55 1.72
CA ILE A 386 -10.65 15.94 1.00
C ILE A 386 -10.52 16.49 -0.42
N THR A 387 -11.64 16.65 -1.12
CA THR A 387 -11.68 17.22 -2.47
C THR A 387 -11.12 18.63 -2.50
N ASP A 388 -11.42 19.45 -1.48
CA ASP A 388 -10.86 20.80 -1.36
C ASP A 388 -9.33 20.82 -1.27
N TYR A 389 -8.76 19.86 -0.54
CA TYR A 389 -7.32 19.71 -0.43
C TYR A 389 -6.68 19.25 -1.75
N LEU A 390 -7.26 18.22 -2.38
CA LEU A 390 -6.69 17.62 -3.59
C LEU A 390 -6.89 18.47 -4.85
N SER A 391 -8.00 19.22 -4.94
CA SER A 391 -8.39 19.93 -6.17
C SER A 391 -8.08 21.43 -6.16
N PHE A 392 -8.24 22.11 -5.02
CA PHE A 392 -8.06 23.57 -4.93
C PHE A 392 -6.76 23.97 -4.23
N GLY A 393 -6.08 23.04 -3.56
CA GLY A 393 -4.81 23.31 -2.90
C GLY A 393 -4.92 24.25 -1.70
N ASP A 394 -6.05 24.25 -0.98
CA ASP A 394 -6.23 25.02 0.26
C ASP A 394 -6.06 24.11 1.50
N PRO A 395 -4.83 23.92 2.00
CA PRO A 395 -4.58 23.07 3.16
C PRO A 395 -5.22 23.63 4.44
N LYS A 396 -5.38 24.96 4.54
CA LYS A 396 -5.92 25.59 5.75
C LYS A 396 -7.42 25.31 5.90
N LEU A 397 -8.18 25.47 4.81
CA LEU A 397 -9.62 25.18 4.80
C LEU A 397 -9.88 23.70 5.07
N CYS A 398 -9.08 22.81 4.45
CA CYS A 398 -9.11 21.38 4.70
C CYS A 398 -8.93 21.06 6.20
N CYS A 399 -7.87 21.57 6.83
CA CYS A 399 -7.63 21.35 8.25
C CYS A 399 -8.82 21.79 9.12
N GLN A 400 -9.37 22.97 8.85
CA GLN A 400 -10.52 23.48 9.61
C GLN A 400 -11.75 22.58 9.48
N LYS A 401 -12.10 22.17 8.25
CA LYS A 401 -13.26 21.30 8.00
C LYS A 401 -13.09 19.94 8.68
N LEU A 402 -11.91 19.34 8.59
CA LEU A 402 -11.64 18.03 9.18
C LEU A 402 -11.58 18.05 10.72
N GLU A 403 -11.01 19.09 11.34
CA GLU A 403 -11.05 19.20 12.81
C GLU A 403 -12.47 19.42 13.34
N VAL A 404 -13.30 20.20 12.63
CA VAL A 404 -14.73 20.35 12.95
C VAL A 404 -15.47 19.03 12.74
N PHE A 405 -15.12 18.25 11.72
CA PHE A 405 -15.72 16.94 11.50
C PHE A 405 -15.43 15.96 12.66
N LEU A 406 -14.26 16.06 13.30
CA LEU A 406 -13.86 15.20 14.42
C LEU A 406 -14.51 15.60 15.77
N CYS A 407 -14.87 16.88 15.94
CA CYS A 407 -15.43 17.44 17.17
C CYS A 407 -16.91 17.79 17.05
N ASP A 408 -17.71 17.50 18.08
CA ASP A 408 -19.10 17.98 18.19
C ASP A 408 -19.09 19.46 18.59
N GLY A 409 -19.11 20.35 17.60
CA GLY A 409 -19.16 21.79 17.80
C GLY A 409 -20.06 22.46 16.75
N ASP A 410 -21.10 23.13 17.21
CA ASP A 410 -22.01 23.93 16.38
C ASP A 410 -21.31 25.23 15.91
N TYR A 411 -20.46 25.13 14.88
CA TYR A 411 -19.78 26.27 14.27
C TYR A 411 -20.64 26.86 13.15
N SER A 412 -21.71 27.55 13.54
CA SER A 412 -22.36 28.52 12.66
C SER A 412 -21.36 29.65 12.37
N TYR A 413 -20.98 29.81 11.10
CA TYR A 413 -20.19 30.93 10.60
C TYR A 413 -20.93 32.25 10.84
N LYS A 414 -20.78 32.88 12.02
CA LYS A 414 -21.22 34.25 12.29
C LYS A 414 -20.58 34.83 13.57
N SER A 415 -19.76 35.86 13.34
CA SER A 415 -19.43 36.99 14.22
C SER A 415 -18.56 36.77 15.45
N LEU A 416 -17.58 37.68 15.57
CA LEU A 416 -16.90 38.06 16.80
C LEU A 416 -17.92 38.29 17.93
N GLU A 417 -17.80 37.54 19.04
CA GLU A 417 -17.45 38.02 20.38
C GLU A 417 -17.50 36.85 21.40
N PRO A 418 -16.63 36.82 22.43
CA PRO A 418 -16.53 35.69 23.35
C PRO A 418 -17.35 35.94 24.63
N LYS A 419 -18.32 35.08 24.95
CA LYS A 419 -18.77 34.85 26.34
C LYS A 419 -19.20 33.40 26.56
N GLU A 420 -18.42 32.75 27.44
CA GLU A 420 -18.77 31.72 28.45
C GLU A 420 -19.98 30.82 28.11
N THR A 421 -19.88 29.49 28.04
CA THR A 421 -19.58 28.59 29.16
C THR A 421 -19.26 27.19 28.61
N LYS A 422 -18.28 26.49 29.21
CA LYS A 422 -17.77 25.17 28.79
C LYS A 422 -18.85 24.07 28.85
N LEU A 423 -19.24 23.54 27.68
CA LEU A 423 -19.69 22.16 27.54
C LEU A 423 -18.49 21.33 27.01
N PRO A 424 -18.20 20.12 27.49
CA PRO A 424 -17.20 19.27 26.84
C PRO A 424 -17.65 18.98 25.41
N GLN A 425 -16.87 19.42 24.42
CA GLN A 425 -17.06 19.00 23.03
C GLN A 425 -16.97 17.47 23.00
N LYS A 426 -18.06 16.81 22.61
CA LYS A 426 -18.06 15.35 22.45
C LYS A 426 -17.29 15.02 21.17
N VAL A 427 -16.55 13.91 21.17
CA VAL A 427 -15.93 13.44 19.93
C VAL A 427 -17.03 12.87 19.04
N LYS A 428 -17.12 13.33 17.78
CA LYS A 428 -18.21 12.96 16.86
C LYS A 428 -18.04 11.55 16.29
N LEU A 429 -16.81 11.08 16.14
CA LEU A 429 -16.49 9.73 15.65
C LEU A 429 -15.55 9.01 16.62
N HIS A 430 -15.67 7.69 16.69
CA HIS A 430 -14.75 6.90 17.51
C HIS A 430 -13.30 7.07 17.03
N LEU A 431 -12.32 7.08 17.93
CA LEU A 431 -10.90 7.30 17.60
C LEU A 431 -10.36 6.32 16.54
N PHE A 432 -10.88 5.09 16.56
CA PHE A 432 -10.52 4.02 15.64
C PHE A 432 -11.35 4.01 14.34
N HIS A 433 -12.36 4.87 14.20
CA HIS A 433 -13.25 4.85 13.04
C HIS A 433 -12.45 5.12 11.75
N HIS A 434 -12.73 4.41 10.66
CA HIS A 434 -11.95 4.50 9.43
C HIS A 434 -11.86 5.94 8.87
N LEU A 435 -12.96 6.72 8.92
CA LEU A 435 -12.95 8.13 8.54
C LEU A 435 -12.05 8.97 9.44
N SER A 436 -11.94 8.63 10.73
CA SER A 436 -11.02 9.30 11.65
C SER A 436 -9.56 9.00 11.28
N LEU A 437 -9.24 7.74 10.92
CA LEU A 437 -7.90 7.39 10.43
C LEU A 437 -7.53 8.15 9.15
N GLN A 438 -8.47 8.24 8.20
CA GLN A 438 -8.30 9.03 6.98
C GLN A 438 -8.17 10.53 7.31
N ALA A 439 -8.97 11.07 8.23
CA ALA A 439 -8.86 12.45 8.70
C ALA A 439 -7.47 12.75 9.27
N TYR A 440 -6.95 11.89 10.16
CA TYR A 440 -5.64 12.07 10.78
C TYR A 440 -4.52 12.04 9.74
N THR A 441 -4.64 11.14 8.75
CA THR A 441 -3.69 11.04 7.64
C THR A 441 -3.68 12.34 6.83
N THR A 442 -4.87 12.82 6.44
CA THR A 442 -5.02 14.06 5.66
C THR A 442 -4.57 15.29 6.45
N LEU A 443 -4.95 15.40 7.73
CA LEU A 443 -4.56 16.50 8.62
C LEU A 443 -3.04 16.56 8.81
N ALA A 444 -2.39 15.41 9.05
CA ALA A 444 -0.94 15.35 9.15
C ALA A 444 -0.25 15.91 7.90
N SER A 445 -0.73 15.55 6.71
CA SER A 445 -0.20 16.05 5.43
C SER A 445 -0.53 17.53 5.20
N ALA A 446 -1.79 17.94 5.38
CA ALA A 446 -2.26 19.29 5.10
C ALA A 446 -1.55 20.33 5.99
N TYR A 447 -1.39 20.06 7.28
CA TYR A 447 -0.61 20.93 8.16
C TYR A 447 0.87 21.00 7.74
N LYS A 448 1.48 19.90 7.30
CA LYS A 448 2.88 19.91 6.82
C LYS A 448 3.05 20.79 5.57
N VAL A 449 2.10 20.74 4.64
CA VAL A 449 2.07 21.63 3.47
C VAL A 449 1.90 23.08 3.91
N GLN A 450 0.93 23.35 4.79
CA GLN A 450 0.69 24.70 5.32
C GLN A 450 1.91 25.30 6.03
N ALA A 451 2.65 24.52 6.82
CA ALA A 451 3.89 24.97 7.45
C ALA A 451 4.97 25.30 6.42
N SER A 452 5.04 24.53 5.33
CA SER A 452 5.97 24.76 4.22
C SER A 452 5.63 26.05 3.46
N ASP A 453 4.34 26.33 3.26
CA ASP A 453 3.88 27.59 2.65
C ASP A 453 4.22 28.79 3.54
N LEU A 454 3.98 28.71 4.84
CA LEU A 454 4.32 29.79 5.78
C LEU A 454 5.83 30.06 5.86
N LEU A 455 6.66 29.02 5.71
CA LEU A 455 8.11 29.18 5.60
C LEU A 455 8.51 29.99 4.37
N ALA A 456 7.81 29.82 3.24
CA ALA A 456 8.05 30.63 2.04
C ALA A 456 7.74 32.12 2.27
N PHE A 457 6.87 32.44 3.24
CA PHE A 457 6.53 33.81 3.65
C PHE A 457 7.27 34.29 4.92
N SER A 458 8.32 33.58 5.37
CA SER A 458 9.16 33.88 6.54
C SER A 458 8.44 33.95 7.91
N CYS A 459 7.30 33.29 8.07
CA CYS A 459 6.59 33.14 9.36
C CYS A 459 7.12 31.96 10.18
N GLN A 460 8.35 32.05 10.71
CA GLN A 460 9.04 30.91 11.35
C GLN A 460 8.30 30.32 12.56
N LEU A 461 7.82 31.16 13.49
CA LEU A 461 7.16 30.71 14.72
C LEU A 461 5.81 30.06 14.45
N GLU A 462 5.00 30.65 13.56
CA GLU A 462 3.71 30.09 13.15
C GLU A 462 3.91 28.75 12.43
N ALA A 463 4.88 28.68 11.52
CA ALA A 463 5.22 27.44 10.83
C ALA A 463 5.68 26.34 11.81
N LEU A 464 6.42 26.68 12.87
CA LEU A 464 6.81 25.74 13.91
C LEU A 464 5.59 25.19 14.68
N ASN A 465 4.63 26.07 15.01
CA ASN A 465 3.39 25.67 15.68
C ASN A 465 2.54 24.73 14.80
N ILE A 466 2.50 24.98 13.49
CA ILE A 466 1.80 24.10 12.55
C ILE A 466 2.50 22.74 12.42
N ASP A 467 3.83 22.70 12.37
CA ASP A 467 4.58 21.45 12.35
C ASP A 467 4.37 20.60 13.61
N LYS A 468 4.19 21.22 14.78
CA LYS A 468 3.82 20.52 16.02
C LYS A 468 2.51 19.76 15.82
N THR A 469 1.49 20.44 15.30
CA THR A 469 0.17 19.84 15.03
C THR A 469 0.26 18.71 14.02
N SER A 470 0.99 18.89 12.92
CA SER A 470 1.23 17.82 11.92
C SER A 470 1.89 16.59 12.56
N SER A 471 2.91 16.81 13.39
CA SER A 471 3.62 15.75 14.11
C SER A 471 2.72 15.05 15.13
N ALA A 472 1.85 15.79 15.81
CA ALA A 472 0.90 15.26 16.78
C ALA A 472 -0.16 14.35 16.13
N TYR A 473 -0.71 14.74 14.97
CA TYR A 473 -1.61 13.87 14.19
C TYR A 473 -0.91 12.61 13.68
N SER A 474 0.34 12.75 13.20
CA SER A 474 1.13 11.60 12.76
C SER A 474 1.35 10.60 13.91
N LEU A 475 1.66 11.10 15.11
CA LEU A 475 1.87 10.28 16.30
C LEU A 475 0.57 9.62 16.78
N LEU A 476 -0.55 10.35 16.78
CA LEU A 476 -1.87 9.80 17.10
C LEU A 476 -2.23 8.65 16.17
N LEU A 477 -2.11 8.87 14.85
CA LEU A 477 -2.40 7.85 13.85
C LEU A 477 -1.55 6.60 14.06
N ALA A 478 -0.25 6.76 14.35
CA ALA A 478 0.64 5.64 14.64
C ALA A 478 0.20 4.85 15.88
N GLY A 479 -0.15 5.51 16.98
CA GLY A 479 -0.61 4.84 18.21
C GLY A 479 -1.96 4.14 18.02
N VAL A 480 -2.91 4.78 17.34
CA VAL A 480 -4.24 4.23 17.04
C VAL A 480 -4.15 2.99 16.14
N VAL A 481 -3.36 3.04 15.07
CA VAL A 481 -3.17 1.88 14.18
C VAL A 481 -2.34 0.79 14.85
N ASN A 482 -1.38 1.13 15.71
CA ASN A 482 -0.66 0.14 16.52
C ASN A 482 -1.60 -0.65 17.43
N HIS A 483 -2.57 0.01 18.05
CA HIS A 483 -3.59 -0.65 18.87
C HIS A 483 -4.43 -1.65 18.06
N LEU A 484 -4.81 -1.28 16.84
CA LEU A 484 -5.49 -2.21 15.91
C LEU A 484 -4.58 -3.38 15.50
N TYR A 485 -3.28 -3.13 15.27
CA TYR A 485 -2.28 -4.14 14.94
C TYR A 485 -2.12 -5.19 16.06
N LEU A 486 -2.19 -4.80 17.33
CA LEU A 486 -2.13 -5.75 18.46
C LEU A 486 -3.27 -6.78 18.41
N SER A 487 -4.42 -6.41 17.85
CA SER A 487 -5.58 -7.32 17.67
C SER A 487 -5.57 -8.05 16.32
N GLU A 488 -5.09 -7.41 15.25
CA GLU A 488 -4.98 -7.99 13.91
C GLU A 488 -3.55 -7.81 13.36
N PRO A 489 -2.66 -8.80 13.57
CA PRO A 489 -1.24 -8.69 13.18
C PRO A 489 -1.00 -8.49 11.69
N ALA A 490 -1.98 -8.79 10.81
CA ALA A 490 -1.83 -8.52 9.38
C ALA A 490 -1.71 -7.03 9.02
N ILE A 491 -2.07 -6.12 9.94
CA ILE A 491 -1.97 -4.67 9.75
C ILE A 491 -0.51 -4.17 9.96
N VAL A 492 0.44 -5.07 10.23
CA VAL A 492 1.85 -4.74 10.55
C VAL A 492 2.50 -3.74 9.58
N THR A 493 2.28 -3.84 8.27
CA THR A 493 2.86 -2.92 7.29
C THR A 493 2.35 -1.50 7.47
N ALA A 494 1.04 -1.33 7.68
CA ALA A 494 0.45 -0.02 7.92
C ALA A 494 0.96 0.57 9.25
N ALA A 495 0.97 -0.23 10.32
CA ALA A 495 1.51 0.20 11.61
C ALA A 495 2.97 0.64 11.50
N ALA A 496 3.82 -0.14 10.83
CA ALA A 496 5.23 0.20 10.59
C ALA A 496 5.39 1.54 9.88
N ASN A 497 4.66 1.75 8.78
CA ASN A 497 4.70 2.98 8.00
C ASN A 497 4.25 4.20 8.80
N PHE A 498 3.19 4.08 9.61
CA PHE A 498 2.74 5.20 10.43
C PHE A 498 3.73 5.55 11.55
N TRP A 499 4.39 4.56 12.16
CA TRP A 499 5.48 4.82 13.11
C TRP A 499 6.69 5.50 12.49
N ILE A 500 7.09 5.05 11.29
CA ILE A 500 8.15 5.71 10.52
C ILE A 500 7.77 7.16 10.23
N ASN A 501 6.56 7.40 9.70
CA ASN A 501 6.08 8.75 9.38
C ASN A 501 6.01 9.65 10.62
N ALA A 502 5.51 9.14 11.75
CA ALA A 502 5.49 9.88 13.02
C ALA A 502 6.90 10.25 13.48
N GLY A 503 7.83 9.31 13.39
CA GLY A 503 9.23 9.52 13.71
C GLY A 503 9.90 10.56 12.82
N GLU A 504 9.68 10.51 11.50
CA GLU A 504 10.23 11.48 10.54
C GLU A 504 9.67 12.89 10.77
N SER A 505 8.36 13.02 11.03
CA SER A 505 7.72 14.30 11.36
C SER A 505 8.28 14.90 12.65
N LEU A 506 8.42 14.09 13.72
CA LEU A 506 8.99 14.54 14.98
C LEU A 506 10.47 14.92 14.87
N LEU A 507 11.25 14.18 14.08
CA LEU A 507 12.66 14.50 13.83
C LEU A 507 12.82 15.80 13.04
N TYR A 508 11.94 16.04 12.06
CA TYR A 508 11.87 17.29 11.33
C TYR A 508 11.56 18.47 12.26
N LEU A 509 10.55 18.33 13.13
CA LEU A 509 10.19 19.32 14.14
C LEU A 509 11.35 19.61 15.11
N ALA A 510 12.03 18.56 15.59
CA ALA A 510 13.20 18.71 16.46
C ALA A 510 14.28 19.55 15.78
N ARG A 511 14.68 19.19 14.56
CA ARG A 511 15.72 19.90 13.79
C ARG A 511 15.40 21.37 13.58
N ARG A 512 14.15 21.72 13.31
CA ARG A 512 13.72 23.13 13.20
C ARG A 512 13.88 23.86 14.52
N SER A 513 13.42 23.25 15.61
CA SER A 513 13.51 23.82 16.96
C SER A 513 14.96 24.04 17.44
N LEU A 514 15.94 23.31 16.88
CA LEU A 514 17.36 23.47 17.17
C LEU A 514 18.00 24.66 16.42
N LYS A 515 17.49 24.99 15.21
CA LYS A 515 18.05 26.05 14.37
C LYS A 515 17.70 27.46 14.84
N ASP A 516 16.63 27.60 15.61
CA ASP A 516 16.15 28.89 16.12
C ASP A 516 16.85 29.32 17.42
N ASP A 517 17.63 28.45 18.08
CA ASP A 517 18.38 28.81 19.29
C ASP A 517 19.72 29.47 18.94
N ALA A 518 19.96 30.67 19.49
CA ALA A 518 21.23 31.39 19.35
C ALA A 518 22.38 30.78 20.18
N GLU A 519 22.08 29.93 21.16
CA GLU A 519 23.06 29.10 21.87
C GLU A 519 23.10 27.70 21.25
N PRO A 520 24.26 27.22 20.77
CA PRO A 520 24.40 25.84 20.36
C PRO A 520 24.13 24.96 21.58
N LEU A 521 23.14 24.08 21.47
CA LEU A 521 22.97 23.02 22.45
C LEU A 521 24.31 22.31 22.63
N HIS A 522 24.79 22.22 23.88
CA HIS A 522 25.88 21.34 24.28
C HIS A 522 25.51 19.85 24.14
N LEU A 523 24.60 19.50 23.23
CA LEU A 523 24.48 18.18 22.67
C LEU A 523 25.44 18.14 21.49
N GLU A 524 26.61 17.53 21.70
CA GLU A 524 27.42 17.11 20.56
C GLU A 524 26.54 16.25 19.64
N LEU A 525 26.15 16.76 18.47
CA LEU A 525 25.35 16.02 17.48
C LEU A 525 26.03 14.68 17.11
N SER A 526 27.36 14.61 17.26
CA SER A 526 28.20 13.41 17.19
C SER A 526 27.88 12.32 18.23
N SER A 527 27.19 12.66 19.33
CA SER A 527 26.80 11.75 20.43
C SER A 527 25.33 11.28 20.37
N LEU A 528 24.52 11.80 19.44
CA LEU A 528 23.13 11.35 19.21
C LEU A 528 23.00 9.86 18.86
N PRO A 529 23.90 9.24 18.06
CA PRO A 529 23.87 7.79 17.85
C PRO A 529 24.10 7.00 19.15
N THR A 530 24.76 7.61 20.13
CA THR A 530 25.06 7.03 21.45
C THR A 530 24.07 7.40 22.55
N LEU A 531 22.97 8.12 22.25
CA LEU A 531 21.90 8.39 23.21
C LEU A 531 21.23 7.05 23.59
N LYS A 532 21.69 6.47 24.69
CA LYS A 532 21.11 5.26 25.27
C LYS A 532 19.85 5.64 26.02
N CYS A 533 18.75 5.01 25.66
CA CYS A 533 17.59 4.98 26.54
C CYS A 533 17.92 3.97 27.64
N ASP A 534 17.91 4.39 28.90
CA ASP A 534 18.17 3.49 30.02
C ASP A 534 17.05 2.43 30.17
N ASP A 535 15.86 2.73 29.64
CA ASP A 535 14.65 1.90 29.77
C ASP A 535 14.44 0.89 28.62
N CYS A 536 15.14 1.03 27.47
CA CYS A 536 15.08 0.04 26.40
C CYS A 536 16.43 -0.23 25.75
N CYS A 537 16.71 -1.51 25.51
CA CYS A 537 18.04 -1.98 25.13
C CYS A 537 18.47 -1.44 23.74
N PRO A 538 19.75 -1.05 23.54
CA PRO A 538 20.24 -0.72 22.21
C PRO A 538 20.15 -1.93 21.27
N VAL A 539 19.62 -1.67 20.07
CA VAL A 539 19.42 -2.63 18.96
C VAL A 539 20.74 -3.27 18.47
N GLU A 540 21.90 -2.79 18.94
CA GLU A 540 23.23 -3.40 18.72
C GLU A 540 23.31 -4.89 19.14
N CYS A 541 22.33 -5.42 19.90
CA CYS A 541 22.24 -6.83 20.24
C CYS A 541 21.85 -7.78 19.08
N LEU A 542 21.34 -7.28 17.94
CA LEU A 542 20.91 -8.13 16.82
C LEU A 542 22.05 -8.49 15.85
N GLU A 543 23.04 -7.61 15.65
CA GLU A 543 24.17 -7.90 14.76
C GLU A 543 25.05 -9.04 15.30
N ALA A 544 25.14 -9.20 16.63
CA ALA A 544 25.96 -10.21 17.30
C ALA A 544 25.32 -11.62 17.32
N ASN A 545 24.02 -11.76 17.07
CA ASN A 545 23.26 -13.00 17.35
C ASN A 545 22.67 -13.67 16.10
N ARG A 546 23.40 -13.74 14.99
CA ARG A 546 22.96 -14.44 13.75
C ARG A 546 22.79 -15.98 13.88
N VAL A 547 22.89 -16.59 15.07
CA VAL A 547 23.13 -18.06 15.21
C VAL A 547 22.17 -18.81 16.16
N ARG A 548 21.17 -18.21 16.83
CA ARG A 548 20.35 -18.97 17.82
C ARG A 548 18.86 -19.07 17.49
N PRO A 549 18.17 -20.18 17.81
CA PRO A 549 16.71 -20.34 17.64
C PRO A 549 15.81 -19.42 18.48
N ASP A 550 16.36 -18.40 19.15
CA ASP A 550 15.72 -17.60 20.20
C ASP A 550 15.25 -16.20 19.73
N HIS A 551 15.30 -15.94 18.42
CA HIS A 551 15.01 -14.62 17.82
C HIS A 551 13.57 -14.13 18.05
N LYS A 552 12.59 -15.03 18.13
CA LYS A 552 11.18 -14.63 18.27
C LYS A 552 10.87 -14.02 19.64
N MET A 553 11.39 -14.63 20.72
CA MET A 553 11.21 -14.09 22.07
C MET A 553 11.93 -12.75 22.22
N GLN A 554 13.10 -12.60 21.60
CA GLN A 554 13.83 -11.34 21.57
C GLN A 554 13.08 -10.24 20.81
N LEU A 555 12.46 -10.56 19.66
CA LEU A 555 11.69 -9.60 18.87
C LEU A 555 10.48 -9.03 19.62
N GLU A 556 9.68 -9.89 20.25
CA GLU A 556 8.50 -9.45 21.01
C GLU A 556 8.88 -8.64 22.26
N GLU A 557 9.97 -9.02 22.94
CA GLU A 557 10.49 -8.25 24.07
C GLU A 557 10.94 -6.85 23.64
N MET A 558 11.70 -6.74 22.54
CA MET A 558 12.14 -5.44 22.00
C MET A 558 10.95 -4.57 21.56
N LYS A 559 9.94 -5.16 20.91
CA LYS A 559 8.71 -4.46 20.55
C LYS A 559 8.01 -3.88 21.78
N SER A 560 7.85 -4.69 22.83
CA SER A 560 7.21 -4.26 24.08
C SER A 560 7.98 -3.13 24.76
N GLN A 561 9.29 -3.28 24.93
CA GLN A 561 10.15 -2.27 25.55
C GLN A 561 10.11 -0.93 24.79
N LEU A 562 10.26 -0.97 23.46
CA LEU A 562 10.20 0.24 22.63
C LEU A 562 8.83 0.90 22.71
N CYS A 563 7.74 0.14 22.59
CA CYS A 563 6.38 0.67 22.66
C CYS A 563 6.11 1.36 24.01
N ASN A 564 6.59 0.77 25.12
CA ASN A 564 6.47 1.36 26.45
C ASN A 564 7.27 2.67 26.57
N CYS A 565 8.50 2.71 26.05
CA CYS A 565 9.30 3.94 26.01
C CYS A 565 8.61 5.05 25.20
N ILE A 566 8.07 4.71 24.03
CA ILE A 566 7.32 5.66 23.19
C ILE A 566 6.13 6.22 23.99
N ALA A 567 5.32 5.37 24.62
CA ALA A 567 4.17 5.82 25.41
C ALA A 567 4.57 6.72 26.59
N ASN A 568 5.65 6.38 27.28
CA ASN A 568 6.19 7.14 28.41
C ASN A 568 6.78 8.49 28.01
N ILE A 569 7.45 8.58 26.86
CA ILE A 569 8.01 9.85 26.37
C ILE A 569 6.89 10.72 25.79
N ALA A 570 5.96 10.12 25.04
CA ALA A 570 4.81 10.81 24.46
C ALA A 570 3.97 11.50 25.53
N SER A 571 3.68 10.84 26.66
CA SER A 571 2.90 11.44 27.76
C SER A 571 3.54 12.70 28.34
N LYS A 572 4.89 12.80 28.35
CA LYS A 572 5.62 13.96 28.87
C LYS A 572 5.55 15.19 27.94
N ILE A 573 5.35 14.98 26.64
CA ILE A 573 5.38 16.08 25.65
C ILE A 573 4.06 16.26 24.89
N TRP A 574 3.06 15.42 25.14
CA TRP A 574 1.80 15.45 24.38
C TRP A 574 1.10 16.81 24.47
N SER A 575 1.01 17.40 25.67
CA SER A 575 0.41 18.73 25.86
C SER A 575 1.12 19.85 25.09
N PHE A 576 2.43 19.68 24.81
CA PHE A 576 3.20 20.59 23.97
C PHE A 576 2.91 20.37 22.47
N LEU A 577 2.77 19.12 22.03
CA LEU A 577 2.48 18.79 20.63
C LEU A 577 1.03 19.12 20.25
N SER A 578 0.09 18.93 21.17
CA SER A 578 -1.35 19.09 20.92
C SER A 578 -1.87 20.52 21.18
N SER A 579 -1.01 21.49 21.52
CA SER A 579 -1.43 22.81 22.04
C SER A 579 -2.24 23.67 21.07
N GLU A 580 -2.08 23.48 19.76
CA GLU A 580 -2.70 24.34 18.75
C GLU A 580 -4.01 23.75 18.20
N SER A 581 -4.19 22.44 18.28
CA SER A 581 -5.39 21.76 17.77
C SER A 581 -6.51 21.78 18.79
N ASN A 582 -7.74 21.96 18.34
CA ASN A 582 -8.91 21.85 19.21
C ASN A 582 -9.25 20.39 19.53
N PHE A 583 -9.10 19.50 18.55
CA PHE A 583 -9.37 18.07 18.71
C PHE A 583 -8.32 17.36 19.57
N LEU A 584 -7.02 17.56 19.28
CA LEU A 584 -5.95 16.79 19.93
C LEU A 584 -5.82 17.04 21.44
N LYS A 585 -6.27 18.21 21.92
CA LYS A 585 -6.31 18.54 23.36
C LYS A 585 -7.19 17.60 24.19
N PHE A 586 -8.16 16.95 23.56
CA PHE A 586 -9.04 15.99 24.24
C PHE A 586 -8.44 14.60 24.38
N ILE A 587 -7.36 14.31 23.66
CA ILE A 587 -6.65 13.04 23.75
C ILE A 587 -5.72 13.08 24.96
N GLN A 588 -5.85 12.11 25.87
CA GLN A 588 -5.02 12.03 27.08
C GLN A 588 -3.61 11.52 26.76
N ASN A 589 -3.52 10.43 25.99
CA ASN A 589 -2.28 9.86 25.51
C ASN A 589 -2.49 9.29 24.10
N PRO A 590 -1.64 9.63 23.11
CA PRO A 590 -1.80 9.19 21.72
C PRO A 590 -1.36 7.74 21.46
N VAL A 591 -0.64 7.11 22.39
CA VAL A 591 -0.04 5.77 22.22
C VAL A 591 -0.59 4.76 23.21
N ASP A 592 -0.68 5.15 24.49
CA ASP A 592 -1.34 4.33 25.52
C ASP A 592 -2.83 4.66 25.56
N LEU A 593 -3.65 3.81 24.94
CA LEU A 593 -5.09 4.02 24.80
C LEU A 593 -5.92 3.35 25.90
N ARG A 594 -5.30 2.84 26.97
CA ARG A 594 -6.00 2.19 28.10
C ARG A 594 -7.02 3.10 28.80
N TRP A 595 -6.86 4.41 28.70
CA TRP A 595 -7.82 5.40 29.21
C TRP A 595 -9.21 5.32 28.54
N LEU A 596 -9.33 4.63 27.40
CA LEU A 596 -10.62 4.38 26.76
C LEU A 596 -11.45 3.31 27.50
N GLU A 597 -10.80 2.40 28.25
CA GLU A 597 -11.45 1.30 28.96
C GLU A 597 -12.03 1.72 30.32
N SER A 598 -11.53 2.81 30.91
CA SER A 598 -11.90 3.28 32.25
C SER A 598 -13.20 4.10 32.31
N ARG A 599 -14.08 4.00 31.29
CA ARG A 599 -15.33 4.79 31.21
C ARG A 599 -16.52 4.18 31.97
N ALA A 600 -16.31 3.12 32.75
CA ALA A 600 -17.30 2.66 33.72
C ALA A 600 -17.27 3.58 34.96
N ASP A 601 -18.22 4.51 35.03
CA ASP A 601 -18.67 5.20 36.25
C ASP A 601 -17.60 5.73 37.21
N SER A 602 -16.59 6.45 36.72
CA SER A 602 -15.91 7.42 37.59
C SER A 602 -16.59 8.77 37.45
N ASP A 603 -17.54 9.05 38.35
CA ASP A 603 -17.84 10.42 38.77
C ASP A 603 -16.50 11.14 38.94
N VAL A 604 -16.29 12.17 38.13
CA VAL A 604 -15.08 12.99 38.17
C VAL A 604 -15.10 13.70 39.51
N SER A 605 -14.45 13.11 40.52
CA SER A 605 -13.93 13.90 41.61
C SER A 605 -12.88 14.82 41.00
N ASP A 606 -13.19 16.11 41.02
CA ASP A 606 -12.37 17.24 40.60
C ASP A 606 -11.14 17.38 41.52
N THR A 607 -10.37 16.30 41.67
CA THR A 607 -9.03 16.33 42.27
C THR A 607 -8.06 16.67 41.17
N ASP A 608 -8.02 17.97 40.91
CA ASP A 608 -6.83 18.76 40.65
C ASP A 608 -5.52 18.01 40.93
N SER A 609 -4.99 17.37 39.88
CA SER A 609 -3.57 17.03 39.79
C SER A 609 -3.02 17.57 38.48
N ARG A 610 -3.28 18.85 38.21
CA ARG A 610 -2.45 19.65 37.31
C ARG A 610 -1.14 20.01 38.02
N LEU A 611 -0.35 19.01 38.39
CA LEU A 611 1.08 19.20 38.58
C LEU A 611 1.69 19.38 37.19
N GLN A 612 1.45 20.54 36.57
CA GLN A 612 2.30 21.05 35.50
C GLN A 612 3.66 21.31 36.14
N VAL A 613 4.49 20.27 36.20
CA VAL A 613 5.93 20.50 36.29
C VAL A 613 6.26 21.27 35.01
N GLU A 614 6.67 22.53 35.14
CA GLU A 614 7.22 23.30 34.03
C GLU A 614 8.44 22.54 33.50
N ILE A 615 8.22 21.73 32.47
CA ILE A 615 9.29 21.07 31.75
C ILE A 615 10.06 22.19 31.05
N SER A 616 11.36 22.30 31.34
CA SER A 616 12.21 23.29 30.67
C SER A 616 12.14 23.08 29.15
N SER A 617 12.22 24.18 28.38
CA SER A 617 12.27 24.15 26.91
C SER A 617 13.30 23.13 26.39
N TYR A 618 14.44 23.02 27.08
CA TYR A 618 15.47 22.02 26.81
C TYR A 618 14.97 20.58 26.93
N GLN A 619 14.31 20.23 28.03
CA GLN A 619 13.83 18.87 28.27
C GLN A 619 12.73 18.45 27.28
N VAL A 620 11.88 19.40 26.83
CA VAL A 620 10.92 19.15 25.75
C VAL A 620 11.64 18.79 24.46
N LYS A 621 12.66 19.56 24.05
CA LYS A 621 13.44 19.29 22.82
C LYS A 621 14.12 17.92 22.87
N VAL A 622 14.75 17.58 24.00
CA VAL A 622 15.38 16.26 24.21
C VAL A 622 14.35 15.13 24.09
N ASN A 623 13.18 15.27 24.73
CA ASN A 623 12.12 14.27 24.64
C ASN A 623 11.55 14.13 23.22
N VAL A 624 11.42 15.21 22.44
CA VAL A 624 10.99 15.13 21.03
C VAL A 624 12.01 14.34 20.20
N ILE A 625 13.31 14.57 20.40
CA ILE A 625 14.38 13.82 19.73
C ILE A 625 14.32 12.34 20.10
N PHE A 626 14.26 12.00 21.39
CA PHE A 626 14.14 10.61 21.82
C PHE A 626 12.89 9.95 21.23
N LEU A 627 11.73 10.60 21.32
CA LEU A 627 10.49 10.06 20.77
C LEU A 627 10.62 9.78 19.27
N SER A 628 11.21 10.71 18.52
CA SER A 628 11.43 10.54 17.08
C SER A 628 12.27 9.28 16.78
N ILE A 629 13.37 9.09 17.50
CA ILE A 629 14.26 7.92 17.34
C ILE A 629 13.50 6.64 17.70
N HIS A 630 12.77 6.61 18.81
CA HIS A 630 12.03 5.41 19.21
C HIS A 630 10.93 5.04 18.22
N CYS A 631 10.18 6.01 17.69
CA CYS A 631 9.18 5.79 16.64
C CYS A 631 9.83 5.18 15.39
N LEU A 632 10.96 5.74 14.92
CA LEU A 632 11.69 5.26 13.75
C LEU A 632 12.20 3.83 13.95
N ARG A 633 12.77 3.53 15.13
CA ARG A 633 13.26 2.19 15.48
C ARG A 633 12.13 1.17 15.57
N TYR A 634 11.03 1.51 16.23
CA TYR A 634 9.89 0.61 16.35
C TYR A 634 9.23 0.34 15.00
N GLY A 635 9.06 1.37 14.17
CA GLY A 635 8.57 1.22 12.80
C GLY A 635 9.49 0.34 11.93
N ALA A 636 10.82 0.53 12.01
CA ALA A 636 11.78 -0.31 11.31
C ALA A 636 11.75 -1.78 11.77
N LEU A 637 11.59 -2.00 13.08
CA LEU A 637 11.46 -3.34 13.67
C LEU A 637 10.21 -4.06 13.14
N LEU A 638 9.07 -3.37 13.07
CA LEU A 638 7.85 -3.91 12.46
C LEU A 638 8.03 -4.16 10.96
N LEU A 639 8.66 -3.23 10.24
CA LEU A 639 8.91 -3.36 8.81
C LEU A 639 9.83 -4.55 8.48
N SER A 640 10.74 -4.92 9.39
CA SER A 640 11.63 -6.08 9.24
C SER A 640 10.85 -7.41 9.11
N ILE A 641 9.63 -7.49 9.64
CA ILE A 641 8.75 -8.65 9.48
C ILE A 641 8.39 -8.83 8.00
N CYS A 642 8.11 -7.72 7.30
CA CYS A 642 7.68 -7.73 5.89
C CYS A 642 8.87 -7.67 4.91
N TYR A 643 9.98 -7.02 5.29
CA TYR A 643 11.11 -6.73 4.39
C TYR A 643 12.44 -7.42 4.76
N GLY A 644 12.51 -8.08 5.90
CA GLY A 644 13.73 -8.72 6.41
C GLY A 644 14.67 -7.78 7.16
N LEU A 645 15.57 -8.37 7.96
CA LEU A 645 16.52 -7.66 8.83
C LEU A 645 17.55 -6.81 8.08
N SER A 646 17.80 -7.08 6.79
CA SER A 646 18.70 -6.24 5.97
C SER A 646 18.15 -4.82 5.82
N VAL A 647 16.82 -4.66 5.79
CA VAL A 647 16.15 -3.37 5.74
C VAL A 647 16.24 -2.64 7.07
N GLU A 648 16.12 -3.34 8.19
CA GLU A 648 16.38 -2.76 9.52
C GLU A 648 17.81 -2.22 9.60
N THR A 649 18.83 -3.00 9.20
CA THR A 649 20.23 -2.54 9.19
C THR A 649 20.48 -1.36 8.24
N ASN A 650 19.84 -1.33 7.07
CA ASN A 650 19.95 -0.20 6.14
C ASN A 650 19.21 1.03 6.63
N TYR A 651 18.07 0.85 7.30
CA TYR A 651 17.30 1.93 7.89
C TYR A 651 18.03 2.51 9.10
N HIS A 652 18.64 1.69 9.96
CA HIS A 652 19.54 2.16 11.02
C HIS A 652 20.75 2.91 10.45
N ARG A 653 21.36 2.41 9.37
CA ARG A 653 22.45 3.13 8.69
C ARG A 653 21.97 4.46 8.08
N ALA A 654 20.77 4.48 7.51
CA ALA A 654 20.17 5.70 6.98
C ALA A 654 19.80 6.68 8.10
N LEU A 655 19.26 6.20 9.22
CA LEU A 655 19.01 6.96 10.44
C LEU A 655 20.30 7.51 11.00
N ASP A 656 21.40 6.75 11.01
CA ASP A 656 22.72 7.24 11.44
C ASP A 656 23.23 8.35 10.52
N VAL A 657 23.02 8.23 9.20
CA VAL A 657 23.39 9.28 8.23
C VAL A 657 22.51 10.51 8.41
N ILE A 658 21.21 10.32 8.63
CA ILE A 658 20.25 11.38 8.93
C ILE A 658 20.65 12.03 10.27
N MET A 659 20.95 11.30 11.33
CA MET A 659 21.33 11.85 12.64
C MET A 659 22.68 12.57 12.64
N ARG A 660 23.60 12.22 11.73
CA ARG A 660 24.88 12.92 11.53
C ARG A 660 24.76 14.20 10.69
N ALA A 661 23.64 14.41 9.98
CA ALA A 661 23.37 15.55 9.11
C ALA A 661 22.35 16.52 9.73
#